data_AF-A0A9R0R9N7-F1
#
_entry.id   AF-A0A9R0R9N7-F1
#
_cell.length_a   1.000
_cell.length_b   1.000
_cell.length_c   1.000
_cell.angle_alpha   90.00
_cell.angle_beta   90.00
_cell.angle_gamma   90.00
#
_symmetry.space_group_name_H-M   'P 1'
#
loop_
_entity.id
_entity.type
_entity.pdbx_description
1 polymer ?
#
loop_
_entity_poly.entity_id
_entity_poly.type
_entity_poly.pdbx_seq_one_letter_code
_entity_poly.pdbx_strand_id
1 'polypeptide(L)'
;MKAARLLLWVLAACSAHVVICNTSISYGNETDRLSLLAFKDAIISLGPQQTFMSWNHSTHFCNWEGVLCRVKAPRRVTSLNLTSRGLVGHISPSLGNLTFMRSLVLTENTLAGEIPPSLGHLPRLQTFLLNSNMLQGRVPSFANCSKLKVMDVSKNNLVGHLHANLPLYLQVLHVWSNNLTGTIPATLANITTLTQINCQDNHIKGNIPSEFAHLSSLQHLSASANRLSGRFPQAILNLSTLTILELAANGLSGEVPPNLFTSLPDLQILFLGGNLFLGHLPSSFTNASNIQALDLSRNNFTGLMPTTIGKLTKLLSLNLENNELQAHNREDWEFLNSLGNCTELQMFSMGYNHLSGHVPSSLGNLSSQLQELYLTNNQLSGDFPSGIANLRNLIFVALGRNNFTGVVPMWIGTLKAVQVIGLFKNFFAGALPSSLSNLTQLGALYLRSNQFTGHIPSSFGNFPMLQILDISRNELHGKVPMEIFRIPAITGIDLSFNSLDGQLPTGIGNAKQLVILRVSSNKLSGDIPNTLGDCESLEGIELDSNIFSGSIPTSLAKISSLKVLNLSTNNLTGSIPASLGSLELLEDLDLSFNHLNGEVPTKGIFRNATTLKINGNQGLCGGVKELHILACSDVPSNSTRHKESLVLKVVIPIACVVSLAVVIFGYLLWIRKHNSKSISLPSFSTKLPKVSFNDLTRATAGFSTPNLIGRGRYSSVYQGKLLEDQNEVAIKVFNLEIRGAHKSFIAECNALRNVRHRNLVPILTACSSIDSKGNDFKALVYELMPRGDLHKLLYSTQDYECSSDLNLIMMAQRISIVVDVADALEYLHHNNQETMIHCDLKPSNILLDDNMTAHVGDFGLSRFKVGSTMSSLGNPNSSSVAVMGTIGYAAPGNGLFLAEVGTLFFLHLC
;
A
#
# COMPACT_ATOMS: atom_id res chain seq x y z
N MET A 1 -89.54 -25.67 5.64
CA MET A 1 -89.26 -24.97 6.91
C MET A 1 -88.41 -25.88 7.81
N LYS A 2 -87.11 -25.83 7.53
CA LYS A 2 -86.06 -26.71 8.05
C LYS A 2 -84.87 -25.84 8.52
N ALA A 3 -85.14 -24.87 9.39
CA ALA A 3 -84.12 -23.96 9.91
C ALA A 3 -84.21 -23.65 11.42
N ALA A 4 -85.14 -24.28 12.16
CA ALA A 4 -85.31 -24.01 13.61
C ALA A 4 -85.27 -25.25 14.52
N ARG A 5 -85.03 -26.46 13.99
CA ARG A 5 -84.92 -27.70 14.78
C ARG A 5 -83.51 -28.26 14.91
N LEU A 6 -82.49 -27.62 14.33
CA LEU A 6 -81.08 -27.98 14.52
C LEU A 6 -80.40 -27.24 15.69
N LEU A 7 -81.06 -26.23 16.28
CA LEU A 7 -80.48 -25.39 17.35
C LEU A 7 -80.74 -25.90 18.77
N LEU A 8 -81.59 -26.92 18.94
CA LEU A 8 -81.97 -27.46 20.26
C LEU A 8 -81.23 -28.75 20.67
N TRP A 9 -80.42 -29.33 19.77
CA TRP A 9 -79.57 -30.50 20.07
C TRP A 9 -78.08 -30.15 20.23
N VAL A 10 -77.66 -28.92 19.94
CA VAL A 10 -76.24 -28.49 20.08
C VAL A 10 -75.98 -27.79 21.43
N LEU A 11 -77.01 -27.35 22.16
CA LEU A 11 -76.86 -26.65 23.45
C LEU A 11 -77.05 -27.54 24.70
N ALA A 12 -77.23 -28.86 24.55
CA ALA A 12 -77.50 -29.78 25.67
C ALA A 12 -76.43 -30.87 25.90
N ALA A 13 -75.23 -30.74 25.32
CA ALA A 13 -74.17 -31.76 25.41
C ALA A 13 -72.81 -31.25 25.93
N CYS A 14 -72.74 -30.08 26.56
CA CYS A 14 -71.49 -29.55 27.12
C CYS A 14 -71.68 -28.85 28.48
N SER A 15 -72.21 -29.56 29.48
CA SER A 15 -72.14 -29.10 30.89
C SER A 15 -72.50 -30.20 31.89
N ALA A 16 -71.72 -31.29 31.93
CA ALA A 16 -71.60 -32.14 33.13
C ALA A 16 -70.46 -33.17 33.01
N HIS A 17 -69.21 -32.70 32.99
CA HIS A 17 -68.14 -33.45 33.65
C HIS A 17 -67.45 -32.50 34.62
N VAL A 18 -68.03 -32.45 35.82
CA VAL A 18 -67.33 -32.06 37.04
C VAL A 18 -66.21 -33.10 37.21
N VAL A 19 -65.03 -32.80 36.68
CA VAL A 19 -63.79 -33.42 37.13
C VAL A 19 -63.31 -32.56 38.29
N ILE A 20 -63.59 -33.04 39.49
CA ILE A 20 -62.88 -32.68 40.71
C ILE A 20 -61.42 -33.00 40.45
N CYS A 21 -60.60 -32.00 40.12
CA CYS A 21 -59.16 -32.16 40.12
C CYS A 21 -58.65 -31.72 41.51
N ASN A 22 -58.85 -32.60 42.49
CA ASN A 22 -58.14 -32.50 43.77
C ASN A 22 -56.66 -32.82 43.54
N THR A 23 -55.85 -31.76 43.55
CA THR A 23 -54.48 -31.67 44.09
C THR A 23 -53.48 -32.81 43.82
N SER A 24 -52.49 -32.56 42.95
CA SER A 24 -51.04 -32.62 43.31
C SER A 24 -50.12 -32.17 42.15
N ILE A 25 -49.58 -30.95 42.26
CA ILE A 25 -48.16 -30.57 42.01
C ILE A 25 -47.36 -31.48 41.05
N SER A 26 -47.45 -31.31 39.72
CA SER A 26 -46.50 -31.96 38.77
C SER A 26 -46.28 -31.19 37.45
N TYR A 27 -47.26 -30.42 36.96
CA TYR A 27 -47.22 -29.79 35.62
C TYR A 27 -46.00 -28.90 35.32
N GLY A 28 -45.48 -28.16 36.31
CA GLY A 28 -44.37 -27.22 36.08
C GLY A 28 -43.02 -27.88 35.79
N ASN A 29 -42.79 -29.11 36.25
CA ASN A 29 -41.54 -29.83 35.99
C ASN A 29 -41.51 -30.39 34.55
N GLU A 30 -42.66 -30.80 34.03
CA GLU A 30 -42.75 -31.40 32.70
C GLU A 30 -42.59 -30.38 31.59
N THR A 31 -43.12 -29.16 31.75
CA THR A 31 -42.88 -28.07 30.79
C THR A 31 -41.41 -27.73 30.65
N ASP A 32 -40.67 -27.64 31.77
CA ASP A 32 -39.24 -27.31 31.74
C ASP A 32 -38.43 -28.40 31.04
N ARG A 33 -38.72 -29.67 31.37
CA ARG A 33 -38.10 -30.84 30.73
C ARG A 33 -38.32 -30.86 29.22
N LEU A 34 -39.56 -30.67 28.77
CA LEU A 34 -39.92 -30.67 27.35
C LEU A 34 -39.27 -29.50 26.59
N SER A 35 -39.17 -28.33 27.22
CA SER A 35 -38.54 -27.15 26.62
C SER A 35 -37.04 -27.36 26.41
N LEU A 36 -36.37 -27.98 27.38
CA LEU A 36 -34.96 -28.35 27.25
C LEU A 36 -34.75 -29.43 26.17
N LEU A 37 -35.60 -30.45 26.10
CA LEU A 37 -35.50 -31.46 25.03
C LEU A 37 -35.75 -30.86 23.65
N ALA A 38 -36.75 -29.99 23.49
CA ALA A 38 -36.99 -29.29 22.23
C ALA A 38 -35.85 -28.34 21.85
N PHE A 39 -35.08 -27.84 22.82
CA PHE A 39 -33.82 -27.14 22.55
C PHE A 39 -32.73 -28.11 22.10
N LYS A 40 -32.54 -29.24 22.80
CA LYS A 40 -31.58 -30.27 22.40
C LYS A 40 -31.83 -30.77 20.98
N ASP A 41 -33.09 -31.01 20.61
CA ASP A 41 -33.47 -31.51 19.27
C ASP A 41 -33.21 -30.48 18.16
N ALA A 42 -33.14 -29.19 18.50
CA ALA A 42 -32.81 -28.10 17.57
C ALA A 42 -31.29 -27.88 17.40
N ILE A 43 -30.46 -28.61 18.15
CA ILE A 43 -29.00 -28.43 18.22
C ILE A 43 -28.27 -29.71 17.79
N ILE A 44 -27.29 -29.53 16.92
CA ILE A 44 -26.29 -30.53 16.53
C ILE A 44 -24.99 -30.17 17.27
N SER A 45 -24.36 -31.12 17.95
CA SER A 45 -23.03 -30.90 18.57
C SER A 45 -21.96 -31.52 17.69
N LEU A 46 -21.03 -30.72 17.16
CA LEU A 46 -19.90 -31.20 16.35
C LEU A 46 -18.64 -31.51 17.19
N GLY A 47 -18.73 -31.42 18.52
CA GLY A 47 -17.68 -31.82 19.46
C GLY A 47 -17.68 -33.32 19.79
N PRO A 48 -16.75 -33.84 20.63
CA PRO A 48 -16.82 -35.23 21.10
C PRO A 48 -18.22 -35.45 21.70
N GLN A 49 -18.83 -36.61 21.45
CA GLN A 49 -20.26 -36.96 21.66
C GLN A 49 -20.84 -36.79 23.10
N GLN A 50 -20.39 -35.81 23.89
CA GLN A 50 -20.54 -35.76 25.34
C GLN A 50 -21.42 -34.60 25.85
N THR A 51 -21.65 -33.52 25.09
CA THR A 51 -22.35 -32.31 25.60
C THR A 51 -23.76 -32.57 26.15
N PHE A 52 -24.52 -33.48 25.51
CA PHE A 52 -25.89 -33.81 25.94
C PHE A 52 -26.03 -35.23 26.50
N MET A 53 -24.94 -35.90 26.88
CA MET A 53 -25.00 -37.27 27.43
C MET A 53 -25.84 -37.35 28.71
N SER A 54 -25.72 -36.32 29.55
CA SER A 54 -26.51 -36.21 30.78
C SER A 54 -27.99 -35.90 30.51
N TRP A 55 -28.34 -35.36 29.34
CA TRP A 55 -29.70 -34.98 28.94
C TRP A 55 -30.48 -36.19 28.40
N ASN A 56 -30.85 -37.10 29.30
CA ASN A 56 -31.55 -38.33 28.97
C ASN A 56 -32.77 -38.56 29.86
N HIS A 57 -33.59 -39.57 29.54
CA HIS A 57 -34.83 -39.87 30.27
C HIS A 57 -34.61 -40.45 31.68
N SER A 58 -33.40 -40.93 31.97
CA SER A 58 -33.08 -41.63 33.22
C SER A 58 -32.67 -40.68 34.35
N THR A 59 -32.33 -39.43 34.03
CA THR A 59 -31.88 -38.42 35.00
C THR A 59 -32.84 -37.23 35.04
N HIS A 60 -33.12 -36.71 36.23
CA HIS A 60 -33.94 -35.50 36.37
C HIS A 60 -33.21 -34.30 35.75
N PHE A 61 -33.91 -33.44 34.98
CA PHE A 61 -33.31 -32.35 34.20
C PHE A 61 -32.45 -31.36 34.99
N CYS A 62 -32.71 -31.20 36.28
CA CYS A 62 -31.87 -30.40 37.18
C CYS A 62 -30.46 -30.95 37.43
N ASN A 63 -30.18 -32.19 37.03
CA ASN A 63 -28.86 -32.81 37.09
C ASN A 63 -28.19 -32.84 35.70
N TRP A 64 -28.85 -32.29 34.68
CA TRP A 64 -28.29 -32.20 33.35
C TRP A 64 -27.17 -31.16 33.31
N GLU A 65 -26.13 -31.44 32.55
CA GLU A 65 -24.99 -30.55 32.43
C GLU A 65 -25.44 -29.19 31.89
N GLY A 66 -24.98 -28.12 32.54
CA GLY A 66 -25.35 -26.74 32.21
C GLY A 66 -26.70 -26.27 32.76
N VAL A 67 -27.52 -27.14 33.37
CA VAL A 67 -28.85 -26.78 33.90
C VAL A 67 -28.80 -26.58 35.42
N LEU A 68 -29.22 -25.40 35.88
CA LEU A 68 -29.42 -25.12 37.31
C LEU A 68 -30.89 -24.94 37.62
N CYS A 69 -31.40 -25.65 38.63
CA CYS A 69 -32.75 -25.47 39.13
C CYS A 69 -32.78 -24.77 40.49
N ARG A 70 -33.91 -24.14 40.80
CA ARG A 70 -34.18 -23.69 42.18
C ARG A 70 -34.27 -24.89 43.13
N VAL A 71 -33.79 -24.69 44.37
CA VAL A 71 -33.77 -25.73 45.41
C VAL A 71 -35.17 -26.09 45.93
N LYS A 72 -36.07 -25.11 46.03
CA LYS A 72 -37.44 -25.31 46.57
C LYS A 72 -38.36 -25.97 45.54
N ALA A 73 -39.11 -27.00 45.94
CA ALA A 73 -40.12 -27.65 45.09
C ALA A 73 -41.26 -26.69 44.69
N PRO A 74 -41.89 -26.84 43.50
CA PRO A 74 -41.42 -27.64 42.36
C PRO A 74 -40.06 -27.15 41.85
N ARG A 75 -39.18 -28.08 41.44
CA ARG A 75 -37.85 -27.75 40.92
C ARG A 75 -38.01 -27.19 39.50
N ARG A 76 -37.69 -25.91 39.33
CA ARG A 76 -37.81 -25.18 38.06
C ARG A 76 -36.45 -24.69 37.59
N VAL A 77 -36.21 -24.70 36.29
CA VAL A 77 -34.97 -24.23 35.66
C VAL A 77 -34.81 -22.74 35.92
N THR A 78 -33.61 -22.36 36.37
CA THR A 78 -33.22 -20.99 36.71
C THR A 78 -31.98 -20.53 35.95
N SER A 79 -31.13 -21.45 35.49
CA SER A 79 -29.98 -21.14 34.64
C SER A 79 -29.80 -22.21 33.59
N LEU A 80 -29.46 -21.78 32.38
CA LEU A 80 -28.89 -22.63 31.33
C LEU A 80 -27.56 -22.02 30.90
N ASN A 81 -26.46 -22.74 31.10
CA ASN A 81 -25.12 -22.32 30.68
C ASN A 81 -24.46 -23.42 29.86
N LEU A 82 -24.23 -23.15 28.57
CA LEU A 82 -23.58 -24.04 27.62
C LEU A 82 -22.48 -23.30 26.84
N THR A 83 -21.64 -22.53 27.54
CA THR A 83 -20.51 -21.82 26.93
C THR A 83 -19.50 -22.78 26.29
N SER A 84 -18.99 -22.45 25.08
CA SER A 84 -17.87 -23.15 24.44
C SER A 84 -18.07 -24.67 24.30
N ARG A 85 -19.27 -25.08 23.85
CA ARG A 85 -19.64 -26.50 23.67
C ARG A 85 -19.72 -26.95 22.22
N GLY A 86 -19.33 -26.10 21.27
CA GLY A 86 -19.39 -26.41 19.84
C GLY A 86 -20.81 -26.72 19.37
N LEU A 87 -21.80 -25.99 19.90
CA LEU A 87 -23.21 -26.15 19.52
C LEU A 87 -23.45 -25.52 18.14
N VAL A 88 -24.05 -26.29 17.24
CA VAL A 88 -24.50 -25.88 15.90
C VAL A 88 -26.02 -26.02 15.84
N GLY A 89 -26.69 -25.16 15.09
CA GLY A 89 -28.15 -25.20 14.95
C GLY A 89 -28.79 -23.90 15.38
N HIS A 90 -30.04 -23.95 15.85
CA HIS A 90 -30.83 -22.75 16.11
C HIS A 90 -31.36 -22.72 17.55
N ILE A 91 -31.54 -21.51 18.09
CA ILE A 91 -32.13 -21.35 19.42
C ILE A 91 -33.63 -21.69 19.34
N SER A 92 -34.04 -22.77 20.00
CA SER A 92 -35.45 -23.19 20.03
C SER A 92 -36.34 -22.16 20.74
N PRO A 93 -37.46 -21.72 20.14
CA PRO A 93 -38.41 -20.80 20.78
C PRO A 93 -39.02 -21.35 22.08
N SER A 94 -38.99 -22.67 22.26
CA SER A 94 -39.48 -23.38 23.46
C SER A 94 -38.77 -22.95 24.74
N LEU A 95 -37.53 -22.44 24.65
CA LEU A 95 -36.82 -21.87 25.81
C LEU A 95 -37.59 -20.70 26.45
N GLY A 96 -38.45 -20.01 25.70
CA GLY A 96 -39.36 -18.98 26.24
C GLY A 96 -40.39 -19.49 27.25
N ASN A 97 -40.61 -20.81 27.34
CA ASN A 97 -41.52 -21.42 28.31
C ASN A 97 -40.88 -21.61 29.70
N LEU A 98 -39.57 -21.40 29.83
CA LEU A 98 -38.82 -21.55 31.08
C LEU A 98 -39.01 -20.34 32.00
N THR A 99 -40.24 -20.14 32.50
CA THR A 99 -40.67 -18.92 33.22
C THR A 99 -39.90 -18.59 34.50
N PHE A 100 -39.09 -19.51 35.02
CA PHE A 100 -38.21 -19.30 36.18
C PHE A 100 -36.76 -18.96 35.83
N MET A 101 -36.43 -18.93 34.54
CA MET A 101 -35.10 -18.62 34.03
C MET A 101 -34.63 -17.24 34.49
N ARG A 102 -33.42 -17.20 35.03
CA ARG A 102 -32.69 -16.01 35.47
C ARG A 102 -31.45 -15.77 34.63
N SER A 103 -30.84 -16.84 34.13
CA SER A 103 -29.62 -16.75 33.33
C SER A 103 -29.70 -17.67 32.12
N LEU A 104 -29.46 -17.12 30.94
CA LEU A 104 -29.30 -17.85 29.69
C LEU A 104 -27.95 -17.47 29.10
N VAL A 105 -27.04 -18.45 29.02
CA VAL A 105 -25.66 -18.27 28.56
C VAL A 105 -25.34 -19.32 27.51
N LEU A 106 -25.22 -18.89 26.25
CA LEU A 106 -24.89 -19.71 25.09
C LEU A 106 -23.66 -19.18 24.35
N THR A 107 -22.81 -18.44 25.06
CA THR A 107 -21.59 -17.78 24.56
C THR A 107 -20.62 -18.74 23.86
N GLU A 108 -19.92 -18.27 22.83
CA GLU A 108 -18.86 -19.00 22.12
C GLU A 108 -19.35 -20.35 21.57
N ASN A 109 -20.34 -20.29 20.69
CA ASN A 109 -20.83 -21.45 19.94
C ASN A 109 -20.99 -21.07 18.46
N THR A 110 -21.59 -21.96 17.67
CA THR A 110 -21.87 -21.76 16.25
C THR A 110 -23.38 -21.75 15.99
N LEU A 111 -24.14 -21.18 16.92
CA LEU A 111 -25.60 -21.08 16.79
C LEU A 111 -25.95 -20.05 15.70
N ALA A 112 -26.83 -20.44 14.80
CA ALA A 112 -27.30 -19.63 13.68
C ALA A 112 -28.81 -19.32 13.80
N GLY A 113 -29.36 -18.61 12.83
CA GLY A 113 -30.78 -18.23 12.81
C GLY A 113 -31.09 -17.04 13.72
N GLU A 114 -32.37 -16.74 13.89
CA GLU A 114 -32.82 -15.56 14.65
C GLU A 114 -32.88 -15.82 16.15
N ILE A 115 -32.76 -14.74 16.94
CA ILE A 115 -33.06 -14.78 18.38
C ILE A 115 -34.59 -14.86 18.56
N PRO A 116 -35.14 -15.94 19.15
CA PRO A 116 -36.59 -16.09 19.26
C PRO A 116 -37.24 -14.98 20.10
N PRO A 117 -38.31 -14.31 19.61
CA PRO A 117 -39.02 -13.28 20.38
C PRO A 117 -39.64 -13.79 21.69
N SER A 118 -39.87 -15.10 21.82
CA SER A 118 -40.36 -15.72 23.06
C SER A 118 -39.43 -15.50 24.24
N LEU A 119 -38.12 -15.34 24.00
CA LEU A 119 -37.12 -15.05 25.04
C LEU A 119 -37.30 -13.65 25.66
N GLY A 120 -37.87 -12.70 24.90
CA GLY A 120 -38.19 -11.35 25.35
C GLY A 120 -39.33 -11.26 26.38
N HIS A 121 -39.99 -12.40 26.67
CA HIS A 121 -41.12 -12.51 27.59
C HIS A 121 -40.76 -13.17 28.93
N LEU A 122 -39.50 -13.51 29.17
CA LEU A 122 -39.06 -14.19 30.40
C LEU A 122 -39.02 -13.20 31.59
N PRO A 123 -39.98 -13.26 32.54
CA PRO A 123 -40.19 -12.18 33.52
C PRO A 123 -39.13 -12.13 34.63
N ARG A 124 -38.25 -13.14 34.68
CA ARG A 124 -37.24 -13.31 35.74
C ARG A 124 -35.81 -13.30 35.20
N LEU A 125 -35.64 -13.13 33.89
CA LEU A 125 -34.33 -13.12 33.24
C LEU A 125 -33.52 -11.93 33.78
N GLN A 126 -32.26 -12.18 34.13
CA GLN A 126 -31.31 -11.24 34.71
C GLN A 126 -30.06 -11.13 33.84
N THR A 127 -29.62 -12.25 33.28
CA THR A 127 -28.43 -12.38 32.45
C THR A 127 -28.78 -13.07 31.14
N PHE A 128 -28.46 -12.42 30.03
CA PHE A 128 -28.71 -12.93 28.68
C PHE A 128 -27.45 -12.75 27.84
N LEU A 129 -26.72 -13.84 27.63
CA LEU A 129 -25.42 -13.85 26.95
C LEU A 129 -25.47 -14.82 25.76
N LEU A 130 -25.48 -14.26 24.55
CA LEU A 130 -25.48 -14.99 23.28
C LEU A 130 -24.27 -14.61 22.40
N ASN A 131 -23.26 -13.98 22.99
CA ASN A 131 -22.12 -13.44 22.25
C ASN A 131 -21.23 -14.53 21.61
N SER A 132 -20.52 -14.16 20.54
CA SER A 132 -19.66 -15.08 19.77
C SER A 132 -20.44 -16.27 19.20
N ASN A 133 -21.39 -15.99 18.32
CA ASN A 133 -22.20 -16.96 17.58
C ASN A 133 -22.41 -16.50 16.12
N MET A 134 -23.27 -17.18 15.36
CA MET A 134 -23.64 -16.84 13.97
C MET A 134 -25.09 -16.36 13.87
N LEU A 135 -25.65 -15.79 14.93
CA LEU A 135 -27.06 -15.39 14.98
C LEU A 135 -27.34 -14.22 14.04
N GLN A 136 -28.49 -14.23 13.38
CA GLN A 136 -28.92 -13.24 12.39
C GLN A 136 -30.28 -12.65 12.74
N GLY A 137 -30.84 -11.82 11.86
CA GLY A 137 -32.12 -11.18 12.08
C GLY A 137 -32.02 -10.01 13.07
N ARG A 138 -33.17 -9.55 13.58
CA ARG A 138 -33.25 -8.39 14.46
C ARG A 138 -33.18 -8.80 15.93
N VAL A 139 -32.65 -7.91 16.78
CA VAL A 139 -32.73 -8.07 18.23
C VAL A 139 -34.20 -7.94 18.67
N PRO A 140 -34.81 -8.95 19.32
CA PRO A 140 -36.21 -8.87 19.75
C PRO A 140 -36.39 -7.86 20.90
N SER A 141 -37.65 -7.47 21.18
CA SER A 141 -37.94 -6.59 22.31
C SER A 141 -37.84 -7.33 23.65
N PHE A 142 -37.21 -6.70 24.64
CA PHE A 142 -37.06 -7.20 26.01
C PHE A 142 -37.84 -6.34 27.03
N ALA A 143 -38.81 -5.54 26.60
CA ALA A 143 -39.57 -4.64 27.48
C ALA A 143 -40.23 -5.38 28.67
N ASN A 144 -40.63 -6.64 28.47
CA ASN A 144 -41.27 -7.46 29.50
C ASN A 144 -40.27 -8.15 30.45
N CYS A 145 -38.97 -8.10 30.16
CA CYS A 145 -37.92 -8.68 30.99
C CYS A 145 -37.47 -7.70 32.08
N SER A 146 -38.37 -7.33 32.99
CA SER A 146 -38.16 -6.25 33.98
C SER A 146 -37.02 -6.48 34.98
N LYS A 147 -36.40 -7.67 35.01
CA LYS A 147 -35.27 -8.00 35.88
C LYS A 147 -33.93 -8.09 35.16
N LEU A 148 -33.90 -7.88 33.83
CA LEU A 148 -32.71 -8.04 33.02
C LEU A 148 -31.70 -6.95 33.38
N LYS A 149 -30.48 -7.38 33.74
CA LYS A 149 -29.36 -6.51 34.13
C LYS A 149 -28.25 -6.52 33.10
N VAL A 150 -27.98 -7.67 32.51
CA VAL A 150 -26.87 -7.86 31.56
C VAL A 150 -27.42 -8.48 30.28
N MET A 151 -27.19 -7.78 29.18
CA MET A 151 -27.51 -8.25 27.83
C MET A 151 -26.25 -8.13 26.96
N ASP A 152 -25.74 -9.27 26.49
CA ASP A 152 -24.64 -9.34 25.54
C ASP A 152 -25.01 -10.23 24.36
N VAL A 153 -25.12 -9.61 23.18
CA VAL A 153 -25.40 -10.26 21.89
C VAL A 153 -24.31 -9.93 20.87
N SER A 154 -23.12 -9.54 21.33
CA SER A 154 -22.00 -9.13 20.50
C SER A 154 -21.40 -10.27 19.66
N LYS A 155 -20.59 -9.94 18.64
CA LYS A 155 -19.94 -10.91 17.74
C LYS A 155 -20.94 -11.90 17.13
N ASN A 156 -21.90 -11.37 16.39
CA ASN A 156 -22.93 -12.10 15.67
C ASN A 156 -23.17 -11.42 14.30
N ASN A 157 -24.17 -11.88 13.54
CA ASN A 157 -24.59 -11.31 12.27
C ASN A 157 -25.94 -10.56 12.37
N LEU A 158 -26.22 -9.93 13.53
CA LEU A 158 -27.49 -9.27 13.78
C LEU A 158 -27.64 -8.01 12.94
N VAL A 159 -28.85 -7.76 12.45
CA VAL A 159 -29.19 -6.64 11.55
C VAL A 159 -30.34 -5.79 12.12
N GLY A 160 -30.63 -4.68 11.45
CA GLY A 160 -31.70 -3.77 11.84
C GLY A 160 -31.22 -2.70 12.82
N HIS A 161 -32.15 -2.11 13.55
CA HIS A 161 -31.88 -0.95 14.41
C HIS A 161 -31.73 -1.38 15.87
N LEU A 162 -30.91 -0.69 16.64
CA LEU A 162 -30.92 -0.83 18.09
C LEU A 162 -32.30 -0.40 18.62
N HIS A 163 -33.01 -1.29 19.30
CA HIS A 163 -34.39 -1.04 19.72
C HIS A 163 -34.49 -0.12 20.94
N ALA A 164 -35.50 0.74 20.94
CA ALA A 164 -35.84 1.63 22.06
C ALA A 164 -36.42 0.92 23.29
N ASN A 165 -36.93 -0.32 23.12
CA ASN A 165 -37.75 -1.02 24.10
C ASN A 165 -36.94 -2.05 24.91
N LEU A 166 -35.93 -1.55 25.62
CA LEU A 166 -35.12 -2.31 26.58
C LEU A 166 -35.62 -2.06 28.02
N PRO A 167 -35.38 -3.00 28.96
CA PRO A 167 -35.88 -2.89 30.33
C PRO A 167 -35.16 -1.79 31.12
N LEU A 168 -35.92 -1.06 31.96
CA LEU A 168 -35.43 0.11 32.70
C LEU A 168 -34.37 -0.17 33.77
N TYR A 169 -34.14 -1.43 34.13
CA TYR A 169 -33.16 -1.85 35.13
C TYR A 169 -31.87 -2.44 34.51
N LEU A 170 -31.70 -2.31 33.20
CA LEU A 170 -30.51 -2.80 32.50
C LEU A 170 -29.26 -2.02 32.94
N GLN A 171 -28.17 -2.74 33.16
CA GLN A 171 -26.89 -2.18 33.61
C GLN A 171 -25.84 -2.28 32.49
N VAL A 172 -25.81 -3.39 31.77
CA VAL A 172 -24.83 -3.67 30.71
C VAL A 172 -25.56 -4.00 29.42
N LEU A 173 -25.26 -3.24 28.37
CA LEU A 173 -25.74 -3.47 27.01
C LEU A 173 -24.55 -3.59 26.05
N HIS A 174 -24.27 -4.81 25.60
CA HIS A 174 -23.23 -5.09 24.61
C HIS A 174 -23.86 -5.67 23.34
N VAL A 175 -23.65 -4.98 22.22
CA VAL A 175 -24.20 -5.32 20.89
C VAL A 175 -23.14 -5.21 19.78
N TRP A 176 -21.87 -5.11 20.16
CA TRP A 176 -20.76 -4.83 19.26
C TRP A 176 -20.41 -5.97 18.30
N SER A 177 -19.68 -5.67 17.22
CA SER A 177 -19.33 -6.61 16.15
C SER A 177 -20.56 -7.35 15.62
N ASN A 178 -21.44 -6.56 15.00
CA ASN A 178 -22.67 -6.99 14.35
C ASN A 178 -22.89 -6.13 13.08
N ASN A 179 -24.03 -6.30 12.41
CA ASN A 179 -24.40 -5.53 11.22
C ASN A 179 -25.58 -4.58 11.52
N LEU A 180 -25.60 -3.97 12.72
CA LEU A 180 -26.65 -3.05 13.14
C LEU A 180 -26.53 -1.71 12.40
N THR A 181 -27.69 -1.14 12.05
CA THR A 181 -27.83 0.10 11.29
C THR A 181 -28.70 1.10 12.05
N GLY A 182 -28.96 2.27 11.47
CA GLY A 182 -29.79 3.29 12.10
C GLY A 182 -29.00 4.16 13.06
N THR A 183 -29.67 4.79 14.02
CA THR A 183 -29.04 5.69 15.00
C THR A 183 -29.10 5.08 16.40
N ILE A 184 -28.27 5.59 17.31
CA ILE A 184 -28.39 5.29 18.75
C ILE A 184 -29.71 5.92 19.24
N PRO A 185 -30.66 5.15 19.81
CA PRO A 185 -31.94 5.72 20.26
C PRO A 185 -31.78 6.61 21.49
N ALA A 186 -32.34 7.82 21.43
CA ALA A 186 -32.39 8.74 22.57
C ALA A 186 -33.09 8.13 23.80
N THR A 187 -34.06 7.23 23.59
CA THR A 187 -34.80 6.55 24.66
C THR A 187 -33.95 5.67 25.56
N LEU A 188 -32.73 5.30 25.15
CA LEU A 188 -31.78 4.61 26.04
C LEU A 188 -31.43 5.45 27.27
N ALA A 189 -31.53 6.78 27.17
CA ALA A 189 -31.36 7.70 28.30
C ALA A 189 -32.37 7.47 29.44
N ASN A 190 -33.51 6.80 29.19
CA ASN A 190 -34.48 6.46 30.23
C ASN A 190 -33.99 5.35 31.16
N ILE A 191 -32.94 4.62 30.79
CA ILE A 191 -32.38 3.49 31.54
C ILE A 191 -31.21 3.99 32.38
N THR A 192 -31.49 4.79 33.40
CA THR A 192 -30.48 5.47 34.23
C THR A 192 -29.58 4.54 35.05
N THR A 193 -29.91 3.24 35.09
CA THR A 193 -29.09 2.19 35.69
C THR A 193 -27.95 1.69 34.78
N LEU A 194 -27.91 2.11 33.51
CA LEU A 194 -26.84 1.70 32.59
C LEU A 194 -25.48 2.19 33.09
N THR A 195 -24.57 1.23 33.25
CA THR A 195 -23.16 1.47 33.57
C THR A 195 -22.27 1.25 32.36
N GLN A 196 -22.71 0.43 31.39
CA GLN A 196 -21.94 0.14 30.19
C GLN A 196 -22.82 0.06 28.94
N ILE A 197 -22.41 0.76 27.90
CA ILE A 197 -22.97 0.66 26.55
C ILE A 197 -21.81 0.41 25.58
N ASN A 198 -21.82 -0.74 24.91
CA ASN A 198 -20.86 -1.06 23.87
C ASN A 198 -21.56 -1.48 22.58
N CYS A 199 -21.45 -0.63 21.56
CA CYS A 199 -21.98 -0.86 20.21
C CYS A 199 -20.91 -0.71 19.11
N GLN A 200 -19.63 -0.92 19.44
CA GLN A 200 -18.55 -0.82 18.46
C GLN A 200 -18.71 -1.79 17.27
N ASP A 201 -18.00 -1.54 16.18
CA ASP A 201 -17.93 -2.43 15.01
C ASP A 201 -19.33 -2.79 14.47
N ASN A 202 -20.02 -1.77 13.96
CA ASN A 202 -21.36 -1.86 13.38
C ASN A 202 -21.52 -0.83 12.24
N HIS A 203 -22.74 -0.58 11.77
CA HIS A 203 -23.07 0.43 10.75
C HIS A 203 -23.99 1.53 11.29
N ILE A 204 -23.87 1.84 12.58
CA ILE A 204 -24.67 2.87 13.24
C ILE A 204 -24.22 4.25 12.76
N LYS A 205 -25.18 5.11 12.41
CA LYS A 205 -24.99 6.48 11.93
C LYS A 205 -25.53 7.51 12.92
N GLY A 206 -25.35 8.79 12.59
CA GLY A 206 -25.79 9.91 13.42
C GLY A 206 -24.77 10.23 14.51
N ASN A 207 -25.22 10.77 15.63
CA ASN A 207 -24.35 11.13 16.76
C ASN A 207 -24.88 10.50 18.06
N ILE A 208 -24.10 10.59 19.14
CA ILE A 208 -24.56 10.22 20.48
C ILE A 208 -25.66 11.21 20.90
N PRO A 209 -26.86 10.73 21.29
CA PRO A 209 -28.00 11.60 21.60
C PRO A 209 -27.72 12.52 22.78
N SER A 210 -28.24 13.75 22.73
CA SER A 210 -28.04 14.73 23.81
C SER A 210 -28.67 14.31 25.14
N GLU A 211 -29.71 13.48 25.07
CA GLU A 211 -30.42 12.93 26.23
C GLU A 211 -29.51 12.04 27.09
N PHE A 212 -28.41 11.52 26.54
CA PHE A 212 -27.44 10.71 27.28
C PHE A 212 -26.81 11.46 28.45
N ALA A 213 -26.87 12.80 28.49
CA ALA A 213 -26.44 13.60 29.64
C ALA A 213 -27.11 13.19 30.98
N HIS A 214 -28.23 12.46 30.95
CA HIS A 214 -28.94 11.99 32.14
C HIS A 214 -28.46 10.62 32.66
N LEU A 215 -27.57 9.92 31.94
CA LEU A 215 -27.07 8.60 32.31
C LEU A 215 -25.96 8.68 33.38
N SER A 216 -26.30 9.21 34.55
CA SER A 216 -25.34 9.51 35.63
C SER A 216 -24.56 8.31 36.17
N SER A 217 -25.00 7.08 35.92
CA SER A 217 -24.31 5.85 36.31
C SER A 217 -23.34 5.31 35.24
N LEU A 218 -23.28 5.93 34.06
CA LEU A 218 -22.55 5.39 32.91
C LEU A 218 -21.03 5.54 33.09
N GLN A 219 -20.34 4.41 33.12
CA GLN A 219 -18.90 4.32 33.33
C GLN A 219 -18.14 4.00 32.04
N HIS A 220 -18.77 3.29 31.10
CA HIS A 220 -18.17 2.87 29.84
C HIS A 220 -19.12 3.14 28.68
N LEU A 221 -18.66 3.95 27.73
CA LEU A 221 -19.34 4.21 26.47
C LEU A 221 -18.39 3.95 25.29
N SER A 222 -18.66 2.89 24.53
CA SER A 222 -17.90 2.52 23.35
C SER A 222 -18.80 2.42 22.12
N ALA A 223 -18.47 3.21 21.10
CA ALA A 223 -19.16 3.27 19.82
C ALA A 223 -18.16 3.38 18.64
N SER A 224 -16.94 2.90 18.84
CA SER A 224 -15.88 2.88 17.82
C SER A 224 -16.27 2.06 16.58
N ALA A 225 -15.58 2.28 15.45
CA ALA A 225 -15.76 1.54 14.20
C ALA A 225 -17.24 1.52 13.74
N ASN A 226 -17.83 2.70 13.58
CA ASN A 226 -19.19 2.90 13.11
C ASN A 226 -19.21 3.98 12.01
N ARG A 227 -20.40 4.50 11.68
CA ARG A 227 -20.59 5.62 10.75
C ARG A 227 -21.10 6.86 11.47
N LEU A 228 -20.70 7.06 12.72
CA LEU A 228 -21.08 8.25 13.49
C LEU A 228 -20.51 9.50 12.83
N SER A 229 -21.24 10.61 12.91
CA SER A 229 -20.88 11.87 12.27
C SER A 229 -21.40 13.07 13.05
N GLY A 230 -20.92 14.26 12.67
CA GLY A 230 -21.20 15.50 13.40
C GLY A 230 -20.10 15.83 14.41
N ARG A 231 -20.34 16.79 15.29
CA ARG A 231 -19.34 17.28 16.24
C ARG A 231 -19.15 16.34 17.44
N PHE A 232 -18.11 16.57 18.23
CA PHE A 232 -17.93 15.93 19.53
C PHE A 232 -19.24 16.02 20.36
N PRO A 233 -19.75 14.91 20.91
CA PRO A 233 -21.02 14.85 21.62
C PRO A 233 -20.95 15.54 23.00
N GLN A 234 -21.30 16.82 23.03
CA GLN A 234 -21.23 17.68 24.24
C GLN A 234 -21.96 17.11 25.46
N ALA A 235 -23.06 16.37 25.25
CA ALA A 235 -23.84 15.77 26.33
C ALA A 235 -23.04 14.79 27.20
N ILE A 236 -22.00 14.16 26.65
CA ILE A 236 -21.15 13.22 27.40
C ILE A 236 -20.35 13.96 28.48
N LEU A 237 -20.07 15.26 28.33
CA LEU A 237 -19.34 16.06 29.32
C LEU A 237 -20.07 16.17 30.67
N ASN A 238 -21.36 15.83 30.73
CA ASN A 238 -22.11 15.80 31.98
C ASN A 238 -21.99 14.45 32.72
N LEU A 239 -21.30 13.47 32.15
CA LEU A 239 -21.18 12.10 32.68
C LEU A 239 -19.89 11.95 33.50
N SER A 240 -19.85 12.57 34.69
CA SER A 240 -18.66 12.59 35.55
C SER A 240 -18.16 11.21 36.00
N THR A 241 -19.02 10.17 35.94
CA THR A 241 -18.67 8.78 36.28
C THR A 241 -17.99 8.02 35.15
N LEU A 242 -17.82 8.64 33.97
CA LEU A 242 -17.24 8.01 32.80
C LEU A 242 -15.75 7.74 32.98
N THR A 243 -15.35 6.48 32.83
CA THR A 243 -13.97 6.00 32.93
C THR A 243 -13.40 5.57 31.58
N ILE A 244 -14.26 5.14 30.64
CA ILE A 244 -13.87 4.70 29.30
C ILE A 244 -14.77 5.38 28.27
N LEU A 245 -14.15 6.11 27.34
CA LEU A 245 -14.81 6.70 26.18
C LEU A 245 -14.08 6.31 24.89
N GLU A 246 -14.75 5.55 24.04
CA GLU A 246 -14.18 5.06 22.78
C GLU A 246 -15.10 5.42 21.61
N LEU A 247 -14.64 6.33 20.75
CA LEU A 247 -15.34 6.83 19.57
C LEU A 247 -14.48 6.75 18.30
N ALA A 248 -13.38 5.99 18.35
CA ALA A 248 -12.43 5.82 17.25
C ALA A 248 -13.06 5.24 15.97
N ALA A 249 -12.44 5.46 14.81
CA ALA A 249 -12.86 4.97 13.51
C ALA A 249 -14.33 5.34 13.18
N ASN A 250 -14.61 6.64 13.13
CA ASN A 250 -15.91 7.21 12.77
C ASN A 250 -15.69 8.45 11.86
N GLY A 251 -16.76 9.20 11.56
CA GLY A 251 -16.71 10.47 10.84
C GLY A 251 -17.02 11.68 11.72
N LEU A 252 -16.66 11.62 13.02
CA LEU A 252 -16.85 12.76 13.94
C LEU A 252 -15.85 13.87 13.60
N SER A 253 -16.27 15.13 13.71
CA SER A 253 -15.50 16.28 13.27
C SER A 253 -15.56 17.47 14.23
N GLY A 254 -14.89 18.57 13.86
CA GLY A 254 -14.82 19.78 14.68
C GLY A 254 -13.80 19.65 15.82
N GLU A 255 -13.85 20.56 16.78
CA GLU A 255 -12.89 20.57 17.89
C GLU A 255 -13.30 19.64 19.02
N VAL A 256 -12.31 19.03 19.66
CA VAL A 256 -12.50 18.36 20.95
C VAL A 256 -12.61 19.44 22.04
N PRO A 257 -13.61 19.36 22.94
CA PRO A 257 -13.83 20.40 23.95
C PRO A 257 -12.60 20.66 24.82
N PRO A 258 -12.18 21.92 24.99
CA PRO A 258 -10.97 22.24 25.77
C PRO A 258 -11.10 21.86 27.25
N ASN A 259 -12.33 21.83 27.78
CA ASN A 259 -12.66 21.44 29.15
C ASN A 259 -12.92 19.94 29.34
N LEU A 260 -12.65 19.08 28.34
CA LEU A 260 -12.94 17.65 28.37
C LEU A 260 -12.54 16.97 29.68
N PHE A 261 -11.29 17.15 30.10
CA PHE A 261 -10.75 16.48 31.29
C PHE A 261 -11.13 17.16 32.60
N THR A 262 -11.59 18.41 32.55
CA THR A 262 -12.22 19.06 33.72
C THR A 262 -13.62 18.50 33.94
N SER A 263 -14.35 18.22 32.85
CA SER A 263 -15.69 17.63 32.87
C SER A 263 -15.69 16.13 33.18
N LEU A 264 -14.66 15.41 32.74
CA LEU A 264 -14.51 13.96 32.91
C LEU A 264 -13.22 13.62 33.69
N PRO A 265 -13.16 13.92 35.00
CA PRO A 265 -11.93 13.79 35.78
C PRO A 265 -11.51 12.33 36.06
N ASP A 266 -12.45 11.39 36.03
CA ASP A 266 -12.20 9.96 36.30
C ASP A 266 -11.91 9.15 35.03
N LEU A 267 -11.77 9.82 33.88
CA LEU A 267 -11.50 9.17 32.61
C LEU A 267 -10.12 8.48 32.64
N GLN A 268 -10.09 7.22 32.25
CA GLN A 268 -8.90 6.36 32.20
C GLN A 268 -8.49 6.04 30.77
N ILE A 269 -9.47 5.82 29.89
CA ILE A 269 -9.25 5.48 28.47
C ILE A 269 -10.04 6.47 27.62
N LEU A 270 -9.34 7.11 26.68
CA LEU A 270 -9.93 7.97 25.67
C LEU A 270 -9.39 7.62 24.29
N PHE A 271 -10.23 7.01 23.46
CA PHE A 271 -9.90 6.67 22.07
C PHE A 271 -10.79 7.45 21.09
N LEU A 272 -10.19 8.41 20.41
CA LEU A 272 -10.82 9.22 19.36
C LEU A 272 -10.16 9.03 18.00
N GLY A 273 -9.20 8.11 17.87
CA GLY A 273 -8.41 7.97 16.67
C GLY A 273 -9.22 7.59 15.42
N GLY A 274 -8.79 7.97 14.21
CA GLY A 274 -9.50 7.66 12.97
C GLY A 274 -10.82 8.42 12.81
N ASN A 275 -10.79 9.73 13.09
CA ASN A 275 -11.91 10.64 12.93
C ASN A 275 -11.46 11.88 12.11
N LEU A 276 -12.26 12.95 12.11
CA LEU A 276 -12.01 14.21 11.42
C LEU A 276 -11.91 15.37 12.44
N PHE A 277 -11.45 15.10 13.67
CA PHE A 277 -11.27 16.15 14.67
C PHE A 277 -10.16 17.11 14.26
N LEU A 278 -10.36 18.39 14.54
CA LEU A 278 -9.45 19.49 14.19
C LEU A 278 -9.14 20.37 15.40
N GLY A 279 -8.23 21.32 15.22
CA GLY A 279 -7.82 22.27 16.25
C GLY A 279 -6.72 21.70 17.16
N HIS A 280 -6.48 22.37 18.28
CA HIS A 280 -5.41 21.98 19.21
C HIS A 280 -5.83 20.85 20.14
N LEU A 281 -4.83 20.16 20.71
CA LEU A 281 -5.06 19.22 21.81
C LEU A 281 -5.65 19.95 23.04
N PRO A 282 -6.54 19.31 23.83
CA PRO A 282 -7.21 19.98 24.95
C PRO A 282 -6.24 20.53 26.00
N SER A 283 -6.39 21.80 26.39
CA SER A 283 -5.54 22.42 27.42
C SER A 283 -5.76 21.87 28.83
N SER A 284 -6.90 21.20 29.07
CA SER A 284 -7.27 20.60 30.36
C SER A 284 -6.51 19.32 30.73
N PHE A 285 -5.43 18.93 30.02
CA PHE A 285 -4.57 17.79 30.44
C PHE A 285 -4.11 17.87 31.89
N THR A 286 -4.05 19.07 32.47
CA THR A 286 -3.76 19.28 33.89
C THR A 286 -4.73 18.59 34.85
N ASN A 287 -5.93 18.25 34.39
CA ASN A 287 -7.02 17.68 35.17
C ASN A 287 -7.23 16.17 34.91
N ALA A 288 -6.49 15.59 33.96
CA ALA A 288 -6.61 14.20 33.53
C ALA A 288 -5.75 13.24 34.37
N SER A 289 -5.88 13.26 35.70
CA SER A 289 -4.98 12.54 36.61
C SER A 289 -5.11 11.01 36.58
N ASN A 290 -6.20 10.48 36.00
CA ASN A 290 -6.49 9.05 35.92
C ASN A 290 -6.27 8.44 34.53
N ILE A 291 -5.94 9.25 33.51
CA ILE A 291 -5.74 8.76 32.14
C ILE A 291 -4.56 7.80 32.09
N GLN A 292 -4.83 6.61 31.56
CA GLN A 292 -3.88 5.53 31.32
C GLN A 292 -3.61 5.37 29.82
N ALA A 293 -4.63 5.51 28.97
CA ALA A 293 -4.47 5.36 27.53
C ALA A 293 -5.17 6.48 26.77
N LEU A 294 -4.42 7.15 25.90
CA LEU A 294 -4.89 8.24 25.06
C LEU A 294 -4.53 7.95 23.60
N ASP A 295 -5.55 7.75 22.76
CA ASP A 295 -5.39 7.59 21.31
C ASP A 295 -6.17 8.68 20.57
N LEU A 296 -5.44 9.60 19.98
CA LEU A 296 -5.94 10.69 19.15
C LEU A 296 -5.45 10.57 17.69
N SER A 297 -4.93 9.41 17.32
CA SER A 297 -4.27 9.19 16.03
C SER A 297 -5.22 9.35 14.84
N ARG A 298 -4.69 9.56 13.63
CA ARG A 298 -5.48 9.63 12.38
C ARG A 298 -6.64 10.63 12.50
N ASN A 299 -6.30 11.87 12.83
CA ASN A 299 -7.18 13.03 12.89
C ASN A 299 -6.46 14.22 12.21
N ASN A 300 -7.00 15.42 12.39
CA ASN A 300 -6.45 16.67 11.85
C ASN A 300 -6.05 17.63 12.99
N PHE A 301 -5.56 17.11 14.11
CA PHE A 301 -5.11 17.95 15.24
C PHE A 301 -3.86 18.74 14.84
N THR A 302 -3.85 20.03 15.17
CA THR A 302 -2.78 20.98 14.84
C THR A 302 -2.12 21.54 16.11
N GLY A 303 -1.07 22.34 15.92
CA GLY A 303 -0.43 23.08 17.00
C GLY A 303 0.68 22.31 17.72
N LEU A 304 1.16 22.91 18.80
CA LEU A 304 2.27 22.39 19.61
C LEU A 304 1.79 21.41 20.67
N MET A 305 2.69 20.52 21.09
CA MET A 305 2.44 19.66 22.24
C MET A 305 2.43 20.45 23.55
N PRO A 306 1.39 20.31 24.39
CA PRO A 306 1.33 21.03 25.65
C PRO A 306 2.34 20.49 26.67
N THR A 307 3.11 21.37 27.28
CA THR A 307 4.08 21.00 28.34
C THR A 307 3.39 20.44 29.59
N THR A 308 2.08 20.63 29.75
CA THR A 308 1.29 20.05 30.84
C THR A 308 1.04 18.54 30.71
N ILE A 309 1.41 17.91 29.58
CA ILE A 309 1.26 16.47 29.34
C ILE A 309 1.95 15.60 30.42
N GLY A 310 3.03 16.11 31.03
CA GLY A 310 3.73 15.45 32.12
C GLY A 310 2.93 15.24 33.41
N LYS A 311 1.72 15.82 33.52
CA LYS A 311 0.81 15.58 34.66
C LYS A 311 0.04 14.27 34.56
N LEU A 312 0.06 13.61 33.40
CA LEU A 312 -0.59 12.31 33.18
C LEU A 312 0.29 11.19 33.77
N THR A 313 0.47 11.15 35.09
CA THR A 313 1.46 10.28 35.73
C THR A 313 1.14 8.78 35.62
N LYS A 314 -0.12 8.42 35.40
CA LYS A 314 -0.58 7.04 35.15
C LYS A 314 -0.61 6.65 33.67
N LEU A 315 -0.12 7.52 32.78
CA LEU A 315 -0.17 7.30 31.34
C LEU A 315 0.72 6.12 30.95
N LEU A 316 0.09 5.07 30.41
CA LEU A 316 0.72 3.88 29.86
C LEU A 316 0.94 4.00 28.34
N SER A 317 0.00 4.61 27.63
CA SER A 317 0.03 4.70 26.16
C SER A 317 -0.40 6.07 25.66
N LEU A 318 0.43 6.68 24.82
CA LEU A 318 0.16 7.94 24.14
C LEU A 318 0.33 7.78 22.63
N ASN A 319 -0.79 7.76 21.91
CA ASN A 319 -0.82 7.64 20.46
C ASN A 319 -1.36 8.91 19.80
N LEU A 320 -0.49 9.62 19.07
CA LEU A 320 -0.80 10.87 18.37
C LEU A 320 -0.49 10.79 16.88
N GLU A 321 -0.34 9.57 16.33
CA GLU A 321 0.06 9.39 14.93
C GLU A 321 -0.87 10.06 13.93
N ASN A 322 -0.35 10.41 12.76
CA ASN A 322 -1.16 10.81 11.62
C ASN A 322 -2.09 11.99 11.94
N ASN A 323 -1.46 13.11 12.30
CA ASN A 323 -2.06 14.41 12.60
C ASN A 323 -1.18 15.52 11.98
N GLU A 324 -1.47 16.77 12.30
CA GLU A 324 -0.72 17.96 11.84
C GLU A 324 0.06 18.62 13.01
N LEU A 325 0.46 17.83 14.02
CA LEU A 325 1.18 18.32 15.20
C LEU A 325 2.60 18.74 14.86
N GLN A 326 3.10 19.73 15.59
CA GLN A 326 4.34 20.43 15.27
C GLN A 326 5.27 20.53 16.48
N ALA A 327 6.57 20.45 16.21
CA ALA A 327 7.65 20.88 17.10
C ALA A 327 8.88 21.15 16.23
N HIS A 328 9.48 22.34 16.31
CA HIS A 328 10.54 22.76 15.38
C HIS A 328 11.82 23.16 16.10
N ASN A 329 11.68 23.84 17.24
CA ASN A 329 12.78 24.40 17.99
C ASN A 329 12.86 23.78 19.39
N ARG A 330 13.92 24.12 20.14
CA ARG A 330 14.17 23.58 21.48
C ARG A 330 13.03 23.84 22.48
N GLU A 331 12.37 24.99 22.38
CA GLU A 331 11.26 25.37 23.26
C GLU A 331 10.03 24.52 22.97
N ASP A 332 9.70 24.31 21.68
CA ASP A 332 8.59 23.43 21.28
C ASP A 332 8.77 22.01 21.82
N TRP A 333 10.02 21.53 21.88
CA TRP A 333 10.37 20.20 22.37
C TRP A 333 10.37 20.07 23.91
N GLU A 334 10.13 21.15 24.68
CA GLU A 334 10.11 21.09 26.14
C GLU A 334 9.04 20.13 26.69
N PHE A 335 8.01 19.80 25.91
CA PHE A 335 7.03 18.78 26.32
C PHE A 335 7.66 17.41 26.56
N LEU A 336 8.79 17.07 25.93
CA LEU A 336 9.49 15.81 26.21
C LEU A 336 10.09 15.79 27.62
N ASN A 337 10.54 16.95 28.12
CA ASN A 337 11.04 17.04 29.49
C ASN A 337 9.91 16.74 30.48
N SER A 338 8.72 17.30 30.24
CA SER A 338 7.57 17.05 31.10
C SER A 338 7.03 15.63 30.93
N LEU A 339 7.02 15.08 29.71
CA LEU A 339 6.64 13.69 29.45
C LEU A 339 7.52 12.69 30.20
N GLY A 340 8.76 13.06 30.55
CA GLY A 340 9.61 12.28 31.46
C GLY A 340 9.00 12.01 32.85
N ASN A 341 8.01 12.81 33.27
CA ASN A 341 7.26 12.58 34.51
C ASN A 341 6.19 11.49 34.40
N CYS A 342 5.85 11.04 33.19
CA CYS A 342 4.96 9.91 32.94
C CYS A 342 5.74 8.60 33.12
N THR A 343 6.01 8.23 34.37
CA THR A 343 6.91 7.12 34.72
C THR A 343 6.37 5.73 34.41
N GLU A 344 5.08 5.59 34.09
CA GLU A 344 4.45 4.33 33.68
C GLU A 344 4.35 4.19 32.15
N LEU A 345 4.84 5.15 31.37
CA LEU A 345 4.69 5.17 29.91
C LEU A 345 5.40 3.98 29.25
N GLN A 346 4.63 3.20 28.49
CA GLN A 346 5.07 2.01 27.76
C GLN A 346 5.08 2.23 26.25
N MET A 347 4.14 3.02 25.71
CA MET A 347 4.07 3.36 24.30
C MET A 347 3.98 4.86 24.08
N PHE A 348 4.86 5.37 23.21
CA PHE A 348 4.85 6.75 22.77
C PHE A 348 4.95 6.82 21.25
N SER A 349 3.92 7.41 20.63
CA SER A 349 3.90 7.61 19.20
C SER A 349 3.49 9.02 18.77
N MET A 350 4.30 9.58 17.89
CA MET A 350 4.03 10.82 17.14
C MET A 350 4.42 10.69 15.66
N GLY A 351 4.37 9.47 15.12
CA GLY A 351 4.62 9.24 13.68
C GLY A 351 3.63 10.02 12.79
N TYR A 352 3.97 10.27 11.53
CA TYR A 352 3.11 10.92 10.55
C TYR A 352 2.58 12.28 11.03
N ASN A 353 3.49 13.17 11.42
CA ASN A 353 3.17 14.55 11.84
C ASN A 353 4.13 15.54 11.12
N HIS A 354 4.19 16.79 11.60
CA HIS A 354 5.08 17.84 11.10
C HIS A 354 6.20 18.18 12.10
N LEU A 355 6.69 17.18 12.84
CA LEU A 355 7.82 17.37 13.76
C LEU A 355 9.11 17.60 12.95
N SER A 356 9.92 18.56 13.37
CA SER A 356 11.18 18.91 12.70
C SER A 356 12.29 19.26 13.72
N GLY A 357 13.48 19.50 13.20
CA GLY A 357 14.65 19.76 14.02
C GLY A 357 15.21 18.50 14.69
N HIS A 358 16.13 18.69 15.64
CA HIS A 358 16.82 17.60 16.31
C HIS A 358 16.00 17.06 17.47
N VAL A 359 15.90 15.74 17.56
CA VAL A 359 15.30 15.09 18.73
C VAL A 359 16.21 15.31 19.94
N PRO A 360 15.75 15.97 21.02
CA PRO A 360 16.59 16.33 22.15
C PRO A 360 17.01 15.10 22.98
N SER A 361 18.12 15.21 23.70
CA SER A 361 18.62 14.16 24.61
C SER A 361 17.66 13.84 25.75
N SER A 362 16.72 14.75 26.07
CA SER A 362 15.65 14.54 27.04
C SER A 362 14.69 13.42 26.67
N LEU A 363 14.71 12.94 25.42
CA LEU A 363 14.07 11.67 25.06
C LEU A 363 14.54 10.51 25.96
N GLY A 364 15.80 10.54 26.41
CA GLY A 364 16.34 9.55 27.34
C GLY A 364 15.85 9.68 28.78
N ASN A 365 15.06 10.72 29.10
CA ASN A 365 14.41 10.90 30.40
C ASN A 365 12.99 10.32 30.43
N LEU A 366 12.49 9.81 29.30
CA LEU A 366 11.21 9.10 29.28
C LEU A 366 11.26 7.83 30.14
N SER A 367 10.08 7.27 30.42
CA SER A 367 9.97 6.10 31.29
C SER A 367 10.92 4.98 30.90
N SER A 368 11.56 4.39 31.91
CA SER A 368 12.33 3.15 31.73
C SER A 368 11.45 1.95 31.35
N GLN A 369 10.13 2.04 31.49
CA GLN A 369 9.17 1.04 31.04
C GLN A 369 8.81 1.18 29.55
N LEU A 370 9.33 2.20 28.86
CA LEU A 370 9.02 2.44 27.45
C LEU A 370 9.48 1.26 26.58
N GLN A 371 8.52 0.67 25.88
CA GLN A 371 8.68 -0.47 24.98
C GLN A 371 8.57 -0.05 23.52
N GLU A 372 7.75 0.96 23.22
CA GLU A 372 7.41 1.33 21.86
C GLU A 372 7.65 2.82 21.61
N LEU A 373 8.52 3.11 20.63
CA LEU A 373 8.83 4.46 20.19
C LEU A 373 8.65 4.61 18.68
N TYR A 374 7.69 5.42 18.28
CA TYR A 374 7.35 5.68 16.88
C TYR A 374 7.44 7.17 16.56
N LEU A 375 8.40 7.55 15.72
CA LEU A 375 8.61 8.91 15.20
C LEU A 375 8.67 8.93 13.67
N THR A 376 8.18 7.86 13.02
CA THR A 376 8.28 7.63 11.58
C THR A 376 7.50 8.70 10.80
N ASN A 377 7.98 9.08 9.61
CA ASN A 377 7.30 9.99 8.69
C ASN A 377 7.07 11.40 9.26
N ASN A 378 8.16 12.05 9.67
CA ASN A 378 8.23 13.43 10.09
C ASN A 378 9.35 14.15 9.30
N GLN A 379 9.78 15.33 9.75
CA GLN A 379 10.88 16.13 9.19
C GLN A 379 12.06 16.23 10.18
N LEU A 380 12.20 15.22 11.06
CA LEU A 380 13.24 15.19 12.09
C LEU A 380 14.62 15.10 11.47
N SER A 381 15.59 15.82 12.01
CA SER A 381 16.96 15.93 11.49
C SER A 381 18.01 15.72 12.57
N GLY A 382 19.28 15.77 12.17
CA GLY A 382 20.43 15.53 13.05
C GLY A 382 20.78 14.04 13.15
N ASP A 383 21.68 13.71 14.07
CA ASP A 383 22.17 12.34 14.24
C ASP A 383 21.15 11.41 14.90
N PHE A 384 21.48 10.11 14.97
CA PHE A 384 20.69 9.13 15.70
C PHE A 384 20.42 9.60 17.15
N PRO A 385 19.15 9.65 17.62
CA PRO A 385 18.82 10.20 18.93
C PRO A 385 19.53 9.47 20.08
N SER A 386 20.50 10.13 20.71
CA SER A 386 21.36 9.52 21.73
C SER A 386 20.61 9.15 23.02
N GLY A 387 19.51 9.84 23.32
CA GLY A 387 18.64 9.53 24.46
C GLY A 387 18.09 8.11 24.45
N ILE A 388 17.96 7.48 23.26
CA ILE A 388 17.51 6.09 23.11
C ILE A 388 18.43 5.11 23.86
N ALA A 389 19.70 5.44 24.07
CA ALA A 389 20.64 4.60 24.82
C ALA A 389 20.19 4.31 26.27
N ASN A 390 19.36 5.17 26.85
CA ASN A 390 18.84 5.01 28.21
C ASN A 390 17.58 4.15 28.29
N LEU A 391 16.90 3.90 27.16
CA LEU A 391 15.59 3.25 27.09
C LEU A 391 15.74 1.74 26.86
N ARG A 392 16.21 1.03 27.90
CA ARG A 392 16.68 -0.37 27.80
C ARG A 392 15.59 -1.42 27.54
N ASN A 393 14.33 -1.07 27.78
CA ASN A 393 13.17 -1.95 27.58
C ASN A 393 12.50 -1.79 26.22
N LEU A 394 13.08 -0.97 25.31
CA LEU A 394 12.55 -0.80 23.97
C LEU A 394 12.50 -2.13 23.22
N ILE A 395 11.33 -2.39 22.63
CA ILE A 395 11.01 -3.51 21.76
C ILE A 395 10.94 -3.02 20.31
N PHE A 396 10.33 -1.84 20.08
CA PHE A 396 10.15 -1.23 18.77
C PHE A 396 10.78 0.15 18.70
N VAL A 397 11.65 0.36 17.70
CA VAL A 397 12.25 1.66 17.38
C VAL A 397 11.98 1.99 15.92
N ALA A 398 11.09 2.96 15.67
CA ALA A 398 10.67 3.32 14.32
C ALA A 398 10.91 4.81 14.02
N LEU A 399 12.00 5.10 13.32
CA LEU A 399 12.48 6.43 12.95
C LEU A 399 12.47 6.68 11.44
N GLY A 400 11.85 5.78 10.66
CA GLY A 400 11.89 5.83 9.20
C GLY A 400 11.24 7.08 8.60
N ARG A 401 11.55 7.41 7.34
CA ARG A 401 10.99 8.56 6.61
C ARG A 401 11.19 9.89 7.36
N ASN A 402 12.44 10.19 7.68
CA ASN A 402 12.85 11.45 8.29
C ASN A 402 14.09 11.99 7.55
N ASN A 403 14.72 13.02 8.10
CA ASN A 403 15.95 13.63 7.61
C ASN A 403 17.14 13.35 8.56
N PHE A 404 17.16 12.21 9.25
CA PHE A 404 18.27 11.85 10.15
C PHE A 404 19.55 11.58 9.37
N THR A 405 20.67 12.06 9.88
CA THR A 405 22.02 11.97 9.31
C THR A 405 22.96 11.19 10.25
N GLY A 406 24.26 11.21 9.95
CA GLY A 406 25.28 10.62 10.82
C GLY A 406 25.27 9.10 10.79
N VAL A 407 25.93 8.48 11.77
CA VAL A 407 26.10 7.02 11.83
C VAL A 407 25.09 6.37 12.78
N VAL A 408 24.72 5.11 12.50
CA VAL A 408 24.05 4.29 13.51
C VAL A 408 25.07 3.89 14.57
N PRO A 409 24.87 4.26 15.84
CA PRO A 409 25.92 4.15 16.85
C PRO A 409 26.08 2.72 17.39
N MET A 410 27.31 2.36 17.77
CA MET A 410 27.64 1.01 18.26
C MET A 410 26.87 0.61 19.52
N TRP A 411 26.48 1.57 20.37
CA TRP A 411 25.72 1.28 21.59
C TRP A 411 24.31 0.75 21.31
N ILE A 412 23.79 0.83 20.08
CA ILE A 412 22.48 0.26 19.74
C ILE A 412 22.40 -1.24 20.08
N GLY A 413 23.52 -1.96 19.97
CA GLY A 413 23.64 -3.38 20.33
C GLY A 413 23.49 -3.69 21.83
N THR A 414 23.35 -2.67 22.68
CA THR A 414 23.10 -2.82 24.12
C THR A 414 21.61 -2.97 24.47
N LEU A 415 20.70 -2.63 23.55
CA LEU A 415 19.25 -2.64 23.77
C LEU A 415 18.66 -4.05 23.55
N LYS A 416 18.91 -4.97 24.49
CA LYS A 416 18.66 -6.41 24.31
C LYS A 416 17.20 -6.83 24.06
N ALA A 417 16.24 -5.99 24.45
CA ALA A 417 14.82 -6.26 24.26
C ALA A 417 14.31 -5.93 22.85
N VAL A 418 15.11 -5.24 22.02
CA VAL A 418 14.67 -4.75 20.72
C VAL A 418 14.39 -5.91 19.77
N GLN A 419 13.18 -5.89 19.21
CA GLN A 419 12.69 -6.85 18.23
C GLN A 419 12.59 -6.25 16.83
N VAL A 420 12.32 -4.94 16.72
CA VAL A 420 12.20 -4.26 15.42
C VAL A 420 12.95 -2.94 15.42
N ILE A 421 13.80 -2.75 14.40
CA ILE A 421 14.46 -1.48 14.09
C ILE A 421 14.04 -1.04 12.69
N GLY A 422 13.36 0.11 12.61
CA GLY A 422 12.96 0.74 11.36
C GLY A 422 13.62 2.11 11.17
N LEU A 423 14.66 2.18 10.34
CA LEU A 423 15.40 3.41 10.02
C LEU A 423 15.31 3.78 8.52
N PHE A 424 14.44 3.10 7.77
CA PHE A 424 14.33 3.25 6.32
C PHE A 424 14.02 4.69 5.86
N LYS A 425 14.46 5.09 4.67
CA LYS A 425 14.23 6.42 4.09
C LYS A 425 14.71 7.56 5.00
N ASN A 426 16.00 7.57 5.29
CA ASN A 426 16.72 8.64 5.99
C ASN A 426 18.04 8.93 5.24
N PHE A 427 18.94 9.70 5.84
CA PHE A 427 20.28 9.99 5.34
C PHE A 427 21.36 9.44 6.28
N PHE A 428 21.08 8.32 6.96
CA PHE A 428 22.10 7.67 7.78
C PHE A 428 23.24 7.18 6.90
N ALA A 429 24.47 7.48 7.30
CA ALA A 429 25.70 7.22 6.57
C ALA A 429 26.68 6.36 7.39
N GLY A 430 27.82 6.06 6.78
CA GLY A 430 28.89 5.25 7.38
C GLY A 430 28.61 3.74 7.33
N ALA A 431 29.45 2.97 8.02
CA ALA A 431 29.38 1.52 8.02
C ALA A 431 28.24 0.97 8.91
N LEU A 432 27.67 -0.16 8.51
CA LEU A 432 26.73 -0.91 9.35
C LEU A 432 27.44 -1.40 10.64
N PRO A 433 26.96 -1.05 11.84
CA PRO A 433 27.62 -1.42 13.08
C PRO A 433 27.48 -2.92 13.36
N SER A 434 28.59 -3.61 13.56
CA SER A 434 28.61 -5.05 13.88
C SER A 434 27.89 -5.38 15.18
N SER A 435 27.79 -4.41 16.10
CA SER A 435 27.08 -4.56 17.37
C SER A 435 25.57 -4.79 17.22
N LEU A 436 24.96 -4.50 16.07
CA LEU A 436 23.57 -4.88 15.80
C LEU A 436 23.37 -6.39 16.01
N SER A 437 24.35 -7.22 15.65
CA SER A 437 24.30 -8.68 15.87
C SER A 437 24.22 -9.10 17.35
N ASN A 438 24.44 -8.18 18.29
CA ASN A 438 24.28 -8.45 19.71
C ASN A 438 22.80 -8.37 20.17
N LEU A 439 21.87 -8.00 19.29
CA LEU A 439 20.44 -7.90 19.55
C LEU A 439 19.78 -9.27 19.34
N THR A 440 19.78 -10.09 20.38
CA THR A 440 19.35 -11.50 20.31
C THR A 440 17.85 -11.68 20.14
N GLN A 441 17.03 -10.63 20.30
CA GLN A 441 15.58 -10.69 20.06
C GLN A 441 15.16 -10.04 18.73
N LEU A 442 16.11 -9.47 17.97
CA LEU A 442 15.80 -8.74 16.75
C LEU A 442 15.17 -9.68 15.70
N GLY A 443 13.92 -9.43 15.37
CA GLY A 443 13.14 -10.14 14.36
C GLY A 443 13.12 -9.43 13.01
N ALA A 444 13.19 -8.10 12.98
CA ALA A 444 13.21 -7.33 11.73
C ALA A 444 14.13 -6.12 11.78
N LEU A 445 14.91 -5.96 10.70
CA LEU A 445 15.84 -4.85 10.51
C LEU A 445 15.59 -4.18 9.16
N TYR A 446 15.05 -2.95 9.19
CA TYR A 446 14.74 -2.15 8.01
C TYR A 446 15.63 -0.91 7.93
N LEU A 447 16.64 -0.96 7.07
CA LEU A 447 17.62 0.11 6.82
C LEU A 447 17.57 0.67 5.40
N ARG A 448 16.55 0.25 4.63
CA ARG A 448 16.37 0.60 3.22
C ARG A 448 16.43 2.11 2.94
N SER A 449 16.98 2.51 1.79
CA SER A 449 16.98 3.92 1.33
C SER A 449 17.69 4.84 2.33
N ASN A 450 18.96 4.60 2.54
CA ASN A 450 19.89 5.41 3.34
C ASN A 450 21.20 5.60 2.55
N GLN A 451 22.25 6.10 3.20
CA GLN A 451 23.59 6.32 2.64
C GLN A 451 24.62 5.39 3.30
N PHE A 452 24.21 4.18 3.73
CA PHE A 452 25.14 3.24 4.36
C PHE A 452 26.22 2.79 3.38
N THR A 453 27.47 2.87 3.80
CA THR A 453 28.66 2.50 3.01
C THR A 453 29.37 1.31 3.66
N GLY A 454 30.46 0.84 3.05
CA GLY A 454 31.25 -0.28 3.57
C GLY A 454 30.62 -1.64 3.29
N HIS A 455 31.03 -2.63 4.08
CA HIS A 455 30.67 -4.04 3.87
C HIS A 455 29.51 -4.46 4.77
N ILE A 456 28.75 -5.47 4.34
CA ILE A 456 27.80 -6.16 5.21
C ILE A 456 28.60 -6.96 6.26
N PRO A 457 28.42 -6.72 7.57
CA PRO A 457 29.18 -7.42 8.59
C PRO A 457 28.86 -8.93 8.61
N SER A 458 29.88 -9.79 8.57
CA SER A 458 29.70 -11.24 8.71
C SER A 458 29.07 -11.63 10.05
N SER A 459 29.25 -10.79 11.08
CA SER A 459 28.60 -10.97 12.40
C SER A 459 27.08 -10.94 12.32
N PHE A 460 26.47 -10.41 11.25
CA PHE A 460 25.01 -10.49 11.05
C PHE A 460 24.51 -11.93 10.96
N GLY A 461 25.36 -12.91 10.62
CA GLY A 461 24.96 -14.32 10.73
C GLY A 461 24.66 -14.80 12.16
N ASN A 462 25.00 -14.02 13.18
CA ASN A 462 24.79 -14.37 14.59
C ASN A 462 23.41 -13.95 15.13
N PHE A 463 22.52 -13.38 14.30
CA PHE A 463 21.16 -13.10 14.74
C PHE A 463 20.39 -14.42 14.95
N PRO A 464 19.89 -14.72 16.16
CA PRO A 464 19.20 -15.99 16.39
C PRO A 464 17.73 -15.96 15.93
N MET A 465 17.10 -14.78 15.91
CA MET A 465 15.66 -14.60 15.67
C MET A 465 15.33 -13.75 14.45
N LEU A 466 16.33 -13.27 13.69
CA LEU A 466 16.08 -12.33 12.59
C LEU A 466 15.35 -13.04 11.44
N GLN A 467 14.18 -12.51 11.09
CA GLN A 467 13.33 -12.98 10.01
C GLN A 467 13.49 -12.11 8.77
N ILE A 468 13.58 -10.79 8.94
CA ILE A 468 13.62 -9.83 7.84
C ILE A 468 14.87 -8.97 7.91
N LEU A 469 15.66 -9.00 6.84
CA LEU A 469 16.80 -8.11 6.62
C LEU A 469 16.57 -7.30 5.34
N ASP A 470 16.22 -6.02 5.48
CA ASP A 470 16.12 -5.09 4.35
C ASP A 470 17.15 -3.98 4.50
N ILE A 471 18.22 -4.07 3.71
CA ILE A 471 19.28 -3.06 3.62
C ILE A 471 19.41 -2.51 2.18
N SER A 472 18.32 -2.62 1.41
CA SER A 472 18.26 -2.22 0.00
C SER A 472 18.41 -0.70 -0.20
N ARG A 473 18.81 -0.25 -1.39
CA ARG A 473 18.96 1.18 -1.74
C ARG A 473 19.92 1.90 -0.79
N ASN A 474 21.17 1.46 -0.77
CA ASN A 474 22.27 2.04 -0.01
C ASN A 474 23.53 2.09 -0.89
N GLU A 475 24.68 2.43 -0.31
CA GLU A 475 25.99 2.50 -0.97
C GLU A 475 26.93 1.37 -0.50
N LEU A 476 26.35 0.23 -0.10
CA LEU A 476 27.11 -0.93 0.40
C LEU A 476 27.90 -1.57 -0.74
N HIS A 477 29.12 -2.01 -0.45
CA HIS A 477 30.02 -2.64 -1.42
C HIS A 477 30.73 -3.88 -0.84
N GLY A 478 31.49 -4.56 -1.70
CA GLY A 478 32.13 -5.83 -1.35
C GLY A 478 31.16 -7.00 -1.41
N LYS A 479 31.61 -8.15 -0.89
CA LYS A 479 30.92 -9.43 -1.03
C LYS A 479 29.73 -9.57 -0.07
N VAL A 480 28.72 -10.32 -0.50
CA VAL A 480 27.67 -10.83 0.40
C VAL A 480 28.27 -11.88 1.33
N PRO A 481 28.26 -11.69 2.67
CA PRO A 481 28.80 -12.67 3.61
C PRO A 481 27.98 -13.96 3.60
N MET A 482 28.63 -15.12 3.69
CA MET A 482 27.92 -16.40 3.70
C MET A 482 27.14 -16.64 5.00
N GLU A 483 27.54 -15.95 6.07
CA GLU A 483 27.02 -16.10 7.41
C GLU A 483 25.54 -15.68 7.52
N ILE A 484 25.07 -14.71 6.73
CA ILE A 484 23.66 -14.28 6.78
C ILE A 484 22.68 -15.39 6.34
N PHE A 485 23.14 -16.33 5.51
CA PHE A 485 22.35 -17.48 5.07
C PHE A 485 22.33 -18.62 6.10
N ARG A 486 23.05 -18.47 7.23
CA ARG A 486 23.02 -19.42 8.35
C ARG A 486 22.07 -18.96 9.47
N ILE A 487 21.45 -17.80 9.33
CA ILE A 487 20.46 -17.28 10.28
C ILE A 487 19.26 -18.26 10.30
N PRO A 488 18.93 -18.89 11.44
CA PRO A 488 17.94 -19.97 11.45
C PRO A 488 16.51 -19.54 11.09
N ALA A 489 16.14 -18.32 11.45
CA ALA A 489 14.78 -17.79 11.32
C ALA A 489 14.58 -16.91 10.07
N ILE A 490 15.58 -16.75 9.20
CA ILE A 490 15.51 -15.78 8.10
C ILE A 490 14.49 -16.20 7.04
N THR A 491 13.55 -15.30 6.74
CA THR A 491 12.48 -15.50 5.76
C THR A 491 12.56 -14.51 4.60
N GLY A 492 13.13 -13.32 4.82
CA GLY A 492 13.26 -12.29 3.80
C GLY A 492 14.61 -11.59 3.83
N ILE A 493 15.28 -11.56 2.67
CA ILE A 493 16.52 -10.80 2.46
C ILE A 493 16.32 -9.87 1.25
N ASP A 494 16.50 -8.57 1.47
CA ASP A 494 16.58 -7.57 0.40
C ASP A 494 17.87 -6.74 0.49
N LEU A 495 18.77 -6.99 -0.46
CA LEU A 495 20.06 -6.31 -0.63
C LEU A 495 20.10 -5.46 -1.91
N SER A 496 18.96 -5.26 -2.56
CA SER A 496 18.87 -4.68 -3.90
C SER A 496 19.33 -3.23 -3.94
N PHE A 497 19.74 -2.73 -5.11
CA PHE A 497 20.17 -1.34 -5.31
C PHE A 497 21.32 -0.94 -4.38
N ASN A 498 22.42 -1.70 -4.43
CA ASN A 498 23.68 -1.40 -3.75
C ASN A 498 24.84 -1.51 -4.77
N SER A 499 26.07 -1.48 -4.29
CA SER A 499 27.29 -1.74 -5.06
C SER A 499 27.96 -3.06 -4.68
N LEU A 500 27.19 -4.07 -4.24
CA LEU A 500 27.73 -5.37 -3.84
C LEU A 500 28.35 -6.11 -5.02
N ASP A 501 29.48 -6.76 -4.79
CA ASP A 501 30.30 -7.42 -5.82
C ASP A 501 30.71 -8.85 -5.45
N GLY A 502 31.49 -9.48 -6.32
CA GLY A 502 31.91 -10.87 -6.15
C GLY A 502 30.80 -11.85 -6.46
N GLN A 503 30.94 -13.09 -5.97
CA GLN A 503 30.00 -14.18 -6.23
C GLN A 503 28.96 -14.29 -5.12
N LEU A 504 27.75 -14.72 -5.48
CA LEU A 504 26.76 -15.12 -4.48
C LEU A 504 27.25 -16.38 -3.75
N PRO A 505 27.29 -16.42 -2.41
CA PRO A 505 27.87 -17.54 -1.68
C PRO A 505 27.12 -18.86 -1.91
N THR A 506 27.87 -19.96 -2.06
CA THR A 506 27.30 -21.31 -2.14
C THR A 506 26.61 -21.74 -0.83
N GLY A 507 26.90 -21.08 0.28
CA GLY A 507 26.22 -21.29 1.57
C GLY A 507 24.74 -20.87 1.59
N ILE A 508 24.22 -20.26 0.53
CA ILE A 508 22.82 -19.80 0.42
C ILE A 508 21.79 -20.91 0.67
N GLY A 509 22.09 -22.15 0.25
CA GLY A 509 21.23 -23.31 0.44
C GLY A 509 20.98 -23.71 1.90
N ASN A 510 21.67 -23.08 2.87
CA ASN A 510 21.42 -23.28 4.29
C ASN A 510 20.17 -22.54 4.79
N ALA A 511 19.71 -21.50 4.07
CA ALA A 511 18.57 -20.67 4.47
C ALA A 511 17.24 -21.34 4.10
N LYS A 512 16.92 -22.46 4.76
CA LYS A 512 15.75 -23.30 4.43
C LYS A 512 14.39 -22.61 4.62
N GLN A 513 14.33 -21.61 5.50
CA GLN A 513 13.13 -20.81 5.78
C GLN A 513 12.98 -19.59 4.87
N LEU A 514 13.94 -19.35 3.97
CA LEU A 514 13.93 -18.17 3.11
C LEU A 514 12.78 -18.24 2.11
N VAL A 515 11.91 -17.24 2.14
CA VAL A 515 10.74 -17.08 1.27
C VAL A 515 11.03 -16.09 0.15
N ILE A 516 11.75 -15.00 0.46
CA ILE A 516 12.05 -13.95 -0.51
C ILE A 516 13.55 -13.63 -0.50
N LEU A 517 14.15 -13.66 -1.68
CA LEU A 517 15.53 -13.21 -1.92
C LEU A 517 15.54 -12.13 -3.01
N ARG A 518 15.97 -10.92 -2.66
CA ARG A 518 16.22 -9.84 -3.62
C ARG A 518 17.64 -9.33 -3.51
N VAL A 519 18.37 -9.38 -4.62
CA VAL A 519 19.73 -8.81 -4.74
C VAL A 519 19.89 -8.01 -6.04
N SER A 520 18.77 -7.56 -6.61
CA SER A 520 18.71 -6.87 -7.89
C SER A 520 19.52 -5.58 -7.92
N SER A 521 19.98 -5.15 -9.09
CA SER A 521 20.71 -3.89 -9.27
C SER A 521 21.96 -3.79 -8.36
N ASN A 522 22.88 -4.74 -8.54
CA ASN A 522 24.20 -4.79 -7.89
C ASN A 522 25.30 -5.09 -8.94
N LYS A 523 26.51 -5.43 -8.50
CA LYS A 523 27.65 -5.83 -9.34
C LYS A 523 28.02 -7.31 -9.09
N LEU A 524 27.05 -8.14 -8.70
CA LEU A 524 27.28 -9.56 -8.42
C LEU A 524 27.59 -10.32 -9.70
N SER A 525 28.57 -11.23 -9.63
CA SER A 525 29.23 -11.89 -10.76
C SER A 525 29.37 -13.39 -10.54
N GLY A 526 29.86 -14.10 -11.56
CA GLY A 526 30.00 -15.54 -11.53
C GLY A 526 28.66 -16.26 -11.68
N ASP A 527 28.66 -17.56 -11.44
CA ASP A 527 27.50 -18.39 -11.68
C ASP A 527 26.47 -18.27 -10.55
N ILE A 528 25.18 -18.42 -10.88
CA ILE A 528 24.13 -18.58 -9.87
C ILE A 528 24.39 -19.93 -9.15
N PRO A 529 24.56 -19.96 -7.81
CA PRO A 529 24.88 -21.20 -7.11
C PRO A 529 23.78 -22.25 -7.24
N ASN A 530 24.15 -23.48 -7.61
CA ASN A 530 23.21 -24.61 -7.66
C ASN A 530 22.53 -24.87 -6.30
N THR A 531 23.20 -24.53 -5.19
CA THR A 531 22.68 -24.67 -3.82
C THR A 531 21.50 -23.73 -3.52
N LEU A 532 21.25 -22.71 -4.33
CA LEU A 532 20.02 -21.89 -4.22
C LEU A 532 18.76 -22.73 -4.37
N GLY A 533 18.83 -23.80 -5.18
CA GLY A 533 17.75 -24.78 -5.33
C GLY A 533 17.44 -25.60 -4.09
N ASP A 534 18.27 -25.52 -3.04
CA ASP A 534 18.04 -26.23 -1.78
C ASP A 534 17.24 -25.37 -0.76
N CYS A 535 16.89 -24.12 -1.10
CA CYS A 535 16.01 -23.27 -0.30
C CYS A 535 14.54 -23.56 -0.63
N GLU A 536 14.00 -24.64 -0.05
CA GLU A 536 12.69 -25.22 -0.40
C GLU A 536 11.48 -24.31 -0.17
N SER A 537 11.61 -23.28 0.69
CA SER A 537 10.51 -22.35 1.01
C SER A 537 10.44 -21.11 0.12
N LEU A 538 11.37 -20.95 -0.84
CA LEU A 538 11.44 -19.75 -1.67
C LEU A 538 10.19 -19.58 -2.54
N GLU A 539 9.60 -18.40 -2.47
CA GLU A 539 8.50 -17.98 -3.34
C GLU A 539 8.95 -16.92 -4.36
N GLY A 540 9.93 -16.07 -4.01
CA GLY A 540 10.40 -14.99 -4.87
C GLY A 540 11.92 -14.90 -4.94
N ILE A 541 12.46 -14.94 -6.15
CA ILE A 541 13.89 -14.78 -6.46
C ILE A 541 14.06 -13.64 -7.47
N GLU A 542 14.71 -12.56 -7.05
CA GLU A 542 15.01 -11.40 -7.89
C GLU A 542 16.53 -11.14 -7.89
N LEU A 543 17.19 -11.53 -8.99
CA LEU A 543 18.65 -11.40 -9.22
C LEU A 543 18.96 -10.46 -10.40
N ASP A 544 17.96 -9.71 -10.89
CA ASP A 544 18.08 -8.93 -12.11
C ASP A 544 19.09 -7.79 -12.01
N SER A 545 19.52 -7.28 -13.16
CA SER A 545 20.42 -6.11 -13.23
C SER A 545 21.72 -6.32 -12.45
N ASN A 546 22.39 -7.45 -12.72
CA ASN A 546 23.69 -7.83 -12.18
C ASN A 546 24.63 -8.24 -13.34
N ILE A 547 25.77 -8.86 -13.03
CA ILE A 547 26.71 -9.40 -14.02
C ILE A 547 26.89 -10.92 -13.84
N PHE A 548 25.83 -11.63 -13.43
CA PHE A 548 25.84 -13.09 -13.31
C PHE A 548 26.13 -13.74 -14.67
N SER A 549 26.95 -14.79 -14.66
CA SER A 549 27.39 -15.55 -15.83
C SER A 549 26.98 -17.02 -15.72
N GLY A 550 27.46 -17.86 -16.64
CA GLY A 550 27.16 -19.29 -16.63
C GLY A 550 25.73 -19.60 -17.06
N SER A 551 25.29 -20.83 -16.79
CA SER A 551 23.95 -21.31 -17.14
C SER A 551 22.96 -21.13 -15.99
N ILE A 552 21.67 -21.02 -16.31
CA ILE A 552 20.59 -21.08 -15.31
C ILE A 552 20.60 -22.47 -14.62
N PRO A 553 20.74 -22.55 -13.29
CA PRO A 553 20.77 -23.82 -12.58
C PRO A 553 19.50 -24.65 -12.73
N THR A 554 19.63 -25.92 -13.10
CA THR A 554 18.50 -26.86 -13.16
C THR A 554 17.91 -27.14 -11.78
N SER A 555 18.68 -26.93 -10.71
CA SER A 555 18.25 -27.11 -9.32
C SER A 555 17.15 -26.13 -8.88
N LEU A 556 16.98 -25.00 -9.56
CA LEU A 556 15.86 -24.07 -9.28
C LEU A 556 14.50 -24.74 -9.46
N ALA A 557 14.40 -25.77 -10.30
CA ALA A 557 13.18 -26.55 -10.49
C ALA A 557 12.79 -27.41 -9.27
N LYS A 558 13.66 -27.51 -8.24
CA LYS A 558 13.33 -28.18 -6.97
C LYS A 558 12.43 -27.33 -6.07
N ILE A 559 12.40 -26.01 -6.26
CA ILE A 559 11.69 -25.07 -5.39
C ILE A 559 10.21 -25.03 -5.80
N SER A 560 9.43 -26.02 -5.36
CA SER A 560 8.02 -26.16 -5.75
C SER A 560 7.13 -24.98 -5.35
N SER A 561 7.54 -24.18 -4.35
CA SER A 561 6.85 -22.98 -3.89
C SER A 561 7.10 -21.72 -4.75
N LEU A 562 8.01 -21.77 -5.73
CA LEU A 562 8.47 -20.58 -6.45
C LEU A 562 7.34 -19.96 -7.29
N LYS A 563 7.06 -18.67 -7.05
CA LYS A 563 6.05 -17.86 -7.75
C LYS A 563 6.67 -16.81 -8.67
N VAL A 564 7.83 -16.26 -8.30
CA VAL A 564 8.51 -15.20 -9.06
C VAL A 564 9.98 -15.56 -9.25
N LEU A 565 10.44 -15.56 -10.50
CA LEU A 565 11.84 -15.72 -10.86
C LEU A 565 12.25 -14.64 -11.86
N ASN A 566 13.04 -13.67 -11.40
CA ASN A 566 13.58 -12.60 -12.25
C ASN A 566 15.11 -12.69 -12.31
N LEU A 567 15.62 -13.07 -13.47
CA LEU A 567 17.05 -13.17 -13.80
C LEU A 567 17.44 -12.20 -14.94
N SER A 568 16.58 -11.22 -15.23
CA SER A 568 16.77 -10.35 -16.38
C SER A 568 18.00 -9.44 -16.27
N THR A 569 18.49 -8.93 -17.40
CA THR A 569 19.62 -7.99 -17.45
C THR A 569 20.87 -8.54 -16.72
N ASN A 570 21.36 -9.67 -17.19
CA ASN A 570 22.57 -10.34 -16.71
C ASN A 570 23.42 -10.82 -17.90
N ASN A 571 24.50 -11.55 -17.64
CA ASN A 571 25.37 -12.16 -18.64
C ASN A 571 25.17 -13.68 -18.73
N LEU A 572 23.95 -14.18 -18.48
CA LEU A 572 23.65 -15.61 -18.47
C LEU A 572 23.72 -16.20 -19.88
N THR A 573 24.23 -17.43 -19.97
CA THR A 573 24.48 -18.16 -21.22
C THR A 573 23.85 -19.56 -21.18
N GLY A 574 23.91 -20.30 -22.28
CA GLY A 574 23.36 -21.65 -22.37
C GLY A 574 21.85 -21.68 -22.54
N SER A 575 21.28 -22.89 -22.43
CA SER A 575 19.85 -23.15 -22.67
C SER A 575 18.97 -22.89 -21.46
N ILE A 576 17.72 -22.50 -21.71
CA ILE A 576 16.69 -22.41 -20.66
C ILE A 576 16.35 -23.83 -20.17
N PRO A 577 16.49 -24.13 -18.86
CA PRO A 577 16.17 -25.46 -18.34
C PRO A 577 14.69 -25.80 -18.51
N ALA A 578 14.40 -26.88 -19.24
CA ALA A 578 13.03 -27.37 -19.42
C ALA A 578 12.36 -27.77 -18.09
N SER A 579 13.16 -28.09 -17.06
CA SER A 579 12.69 -28.41 -15.71
C SER A 579 11.98 -27.24 -15.03
N LEU A 580 12.23 -25.97 -15.39
CA LEU A 580 11.46 -24.84 -14.85
C LEU A 580 9.97 -24.93 -15.23
N GLY A 581 9.64 -25.64 -16.31
CA GLY A 581 8.27 -25.89 -16.73
C GLY A 581 7.50 -26.87 -15.82
N SER A 582 8.14 -27.51 -14.83
CA SER A 582 7.44 -28.34 -13.84
C SER A 582 6.99 -27.57 -12.59
N LEU A 583 7.34 -26.28 -12.47
CA LEU A 583 6.92 -25.46 -11.33
C LEU A 583 5.48 -24.97 -11.53
N GLU A 584 4.54 -25.55 -10.79
CA GLU A 584 3.10 -25.29 -10.96
C GLU A 584 2.66 -23.93 -10.41
N LEU A 585 3.37 -23.41 -9.40
CA LEU A 585 3.06 -22.13 -8.75
C LEU A 585 3.78 -20.93 -9.38
N LEU A 586 4.63 -21.14 -10.40
CA LEU A 586 5.39 -20.06 -11.02
C LEU A 586 4.47 -19.16 -11.84
N GLU A 587 4.40 -17.88 -11.49
CA GLU A 587 3.49 -16.88 -12.05
C GLU A 587 4.22 -15.83 -12.89
N ASP A 588 5.47 -15.47 -12.56
CA ASP A 588 6.29 -14.52 -13.32
C ASP A 588 7.71 -15.08 -13.54
N LEU A 589 8.11 -15.17 -14.81
CA LEU A 589 9.42 -15.63 -15.23
C LEU A 589 10.04 -14.60 -16.20
N ASP A 590 11.03 -13.86 -15.70
CA ASP A 590 11.77 -12.88 -16.50
C ASP A 590 13.23 -13.30 -16.69
N LEU A 591 13.58 -13.66 -17.92
CA LEU A 591 14.91 -14.03 -18.38
C LEU A 591 15.44 -13.05 -19.44
N SER A 592 14.77 -11.90 -19.61
CA SER A 592 15.07 -10.95 -20.67
C SER A 592 16.48 -10.34 -20.52
N PHE A 593 17.05 -9.86 -21.63
CA PHE A 593 18.34 -9.18 -21.72
C PHE A 593 19.49 -10.00 -21.12
N ASN A 594 19.65 -11.23 -21.61
CA ASN A 594 20.77 -12.14 -21.35
C ASN A 594 21.39 -12.62 -22.67
N HIS A 595 22.30 -13.60 -22.61
CA HIS A 595 22.93 -14.27 -23.75
C HIS A 595 22.48 -15.74 -23.87
N LEU A 596 21.23 -16.04 -23.51
CA LEU A 596 20.67 -17.39 -23.57
C LEU A 596 20.52 -17.86 -25.03
N ASN A 597 20.65 -19.17 -25.23
CA ASN A 597 20.58 -19.80 -26.55
C ASN A 597 19.77 -21.11 -26.56
N GLY A 598 19.47 -21.62 -27.75
CA GLY A 598 18.76 -22.89 -27.92
C GLY A 598 17.23 -22.75 -27.91
N GLU A 599 16.55 -23.89 -27.88
CA GLU A 599 15.09 -23.95 -27.99
C GLU A 599 14.40 -23.50 -26.69
N VAL A 600 13.39 -22.64 -26.80
CA VAL A 600 12.52 -22.26 -25.67
C VAL A 600 11.58 -23.42 -25.34
N PRO A 601 11.54 -23.93 -24.09
CA PRO A 601 10.62 -25.00 -23.71
C PRO A 601 9.15 -24.63 -23.91
N THR A 602 8.25 -25.61 -23.99
CA THR A 602 6.82 -25.41 -24.34
C THR A 602 5.83 -25.96 -23.30
N LYS A 603 6.31 -26.37 -22.12
CA LYS A 603 5.50 -26.93 -21.04
C LYS A 603 5.46 -26.00 -19.82
N GLY A 604 4.39 -26.09 -19.01
CA GLY A 604 4.21 -25.27 -17.82
C GLY A 604 4.15 -23.78 -18.11
N ILE A 605 4.90 -22.99 -17.33
CA ILE A 605 4.98 -21.52 -17.44
C ILE A 605 5.28 -21.03 -18.85
N PHE A 606 6.05 -21.81 -19.64
CA PHE A 606 6.45 -21.42 -20.99
C PHE A 606 5.32 -21.45 -22.02
N ARG A 607 4.14 -21.97 -21.67
CA ARG A 607 2.94 -21.88 -22.51
C ARG A 607 2.29 -20.51 -22.47
N ASN A 608 2.51 -19.75 -21.41
CA ASN A 608 1.85 -18.49 -21.18
C ASN A 608 2.77 -17.32 -21.58
N ALA A 609 2.55 -16.80 -22.78
CA ALA A 609 3.41 -15.76 -23.37
C ALA A 609 3.34 -14.40 -22.66
N THR A 610 2.36 -14.16 -21.78
CA THR A 610 2.28 -12.91 -20.99
C THR A 610 3.13 -12.95 -19.72
N THR A 611 3.32 -14.14 -19.13
CA THR A 611 4.08 -14.34 -17.88
C THR A 611 5.56 -14.65 -18.14
N LEU A 612 5.92 -15.07 -19.35
CA LEU A 612 7.29 -15.32 -19.78
C LEU A 612 7.88 -14.09 -20.49
N LYS A 613 8.98 -13.54 -19.97
CA LYS A 613 9.73 -12.45 -20.60
C LYS A 613 11.12 -12.94 -20.99
N ILE A 614 11.41 -13.02 -22.29
CA ILE A 614 12.68 -13.54 -22.83
C ILE A 614 13.35 -12.62 -23.85
N ASN A 615 12.81 -11.41 -24.01
CA ASN A 615 13.29 -10.41 -24.97
C ASN A 615 14.78 -10.11 -24.80
N GLY A 616 15.50 -9.81 -25.87
CA GLY A 616 16.93 -9.44 -25.79
C GLY A 616 17.91 -10.61 -25.79
N ASN A 617 17.44 -11.86 -25.78
CA ASN A 617 18.28 -13.06 -25.97
C ASN A 617 18.34 -13.45 -27.45
N GLN A 618 19.42 -13.10 -28.15
CA GLN A 618 19.53 -13.31 -29.60
C GLN A 618 19.71 -14.77 -30.03
N GLY A 619 20.16 -15.64 -29.12
CA GLY A 619 20.43 -17.05 -29.41
C GLY A 619 19.23 -17.98 -29.26
N LEU A 620 18.08 -17.47 -28.77
CA LEU A 620 16.89 -18.28 -28.56
C LEU A 620 16.12 -18.52 -29.86
N CYS A 621 15.57 -19.73 -30.00
CA CYS A 621 14.71 -20.14 -31.11
C CYS A 621 13.53 -21.00 -30.62
N GLY A 622 12.52 -21.21 -31.46
CA GLY A 622 11.38 -22.09 -31.15
C GLY A 622 10.38 -21.50 -30.12
N GLY A 623 9.83 -22.36 -29.26
CA GLY A 623 8.81 -21.98 -28.27
C GLY A 623 7.38 -21.96 -28.81
N VAL A 624 6.45 -21.42 -28.01
CA VAL A 624 5.05 -21.23 -28.43
C VAL A 624 4.94 -20.07 -29.45
N LYS A 625 3.97 -20.16 -30.36
CA LYS A 625 3.87 -19.27 -31.53
C LYS A 625 3.70 -17.80 -31.15
N GLU A 626 3.07 -17.55 -30.00
CA GLU A 626 2.77 -16.23 -29.44
C GLU A 626 4.03 -15.46 -29.01
N LEU A 627 5.18 -16.12 -28.89
CA LEU A 627 6.47 -15.48 -28.55
C LEU A 627 7.14 -14.80 -29.76
N HIS A 628 6.67 -15.06 -30.98
CA HIS A 628 7.22 -14.49 -32.22
C HIS A 628 8.75 -14.69 -32.42
N ILE A 629 9.29 -15.82 -31.95
CA ILE A 629 10.71 -16.18 -32.11
C ILE A 629 10.90 -17.03 -33.37
N LEU A 630 12.04 -16.89 -34.04
CA LEU A 630 12.43 -17.73 -35.18
C LEU A 630 12.40 -19.21 -34.82
N ALA A 631 11.88 -20.06 -35.70
CA ALA A 631 11.96 -21.51 -35.54
C ALA A 631 13.43 -21.96 -35.54
N CYS A 632 13.76 -22.96 -34.72
CA CYS A 632 15.09 -23.54 -34.72
C CYS A 632 15.36 -24.21 -36.07
N SER A 633 16.50 -23.92 -36.69
CA SER A 633 16.90 -24.56 -37.95
C SER A 633 17.30 -26.01 -37.70
N ASP A 634 16.54 -26.96 -38.25
CA ASP A 634 16.92 -28.37 -38.30
C ASP A 634 18.16 -28.52 -39.19
N VAL A 635 19.33 -28.73 -38.60
CA VAL A 635 20.49 -29.26 -39.33
C VAL A 635 20.89 -30.59 -38.69
N PRO A 636 20.65 -31.73 -39.36
CA PRO A 636 21.28 -32.98 -38.99
C PRO A 636 22.78 -32.84 -39.25
N SER A 637 23.58 -33.10 -38.23
CA SER A 637 25.01 -33.31 -38.37
C SER A 637 25.23 -34.56 -39.23
N ASN A 638 25.70 -34.41 -40.48
CA ASN A 638 26.45 -35.46 -41.14
C ASN A 638 27.36 -34.93 -42.25
N SER A 639 28.60 -35.41 -42.17
CA SER A 639 29.72 -35.15 -43.05
C SER A 639 29.54 -35.67 -44.48
N THR A 640 30.31 -35.07 -45.39
CA THR A 640 30.71 -35.52 -46.74
C THR A 640 29.81 -35.13 -47.92
N ARG A 641 30.26 -34.14 -48.71
CA ARG A 641 30.80 -34.40 -50.05
C ARG A 641 31.43 -33.14 -50.66
N HIS A 642 32.75 -33.23 -50.81
CA HIS A 642 33.55 -32.37 -51.68
C HIS A 642 33.52 -32.93 -53.11
N LYS A 643 33.62 -32.00 -54.09
CA LYS A 643 33.94 -32.16 -55.53
C LYS A 643 32.78 -32.34 -56.50
N GLU A 644 32.30 -31.22 -57.02
CA GLU A 644 32.42 -30.72 -58.42
C GLU A 644 31.75 -29.32 -58.41
N SER A 645 32.39 -28.19 -58.67
CA SER A 645 32.94 -27.73 -59.95
C SER A 645 33.83 -26.51 -59.69
N LEU A 646 35.12 -26.62 -60.05
CA LEU A 646 36.09 -25.51 -59.96
C LEU A 646 36.05 -24.59 -61.20
N VAL A 647 35.23 -24.92 -62.21
CA VAL A 647 35.17 -24.21 -63.49
C VAL A 647 34.27 -22.98 -63.41
N LEU A 648 33.38 -22.89 -62.42
CA LEU A 648 32.45 -21.77 -62.25
C LEU A 648 33.07 -20.53 -61.55
N LYS A 649 34.27 -20.65 -60.98
CA LYS A 649 34.89 -19.56 -60.17
C LYS A 649 35.76 -18.58 -60.98
N VAL A 650 36.06 -18.85 -62.24
CA VAL A 650 36.98 -18.00 -63.04
C VAL A 650 36.26 -17.25 -64.17
N VAL A 651 35.20 -17.82 -64.74
CA VAL A 651 34.50 -17.19 -65.89
C VAL A 651 33.55 -16.07 -65.44
N ILE A 652 32.89 -16.21 -64.28
CA ILE A 652 31.94 -15.22 -63.76
C ILE A 652 32.63 -13.90 -63.35
N PRO A 653 33.79 -13.90 -62.65
CA PRO A 653 34.44 -12.64 -62.27
C PRO A 653 34.96 -11.85 -63.46
N ILE A 654 35.47 -12.51 -64.50
CA ILE A 654 36.05 -11.83 -65.68
C ILE A 654 34.93 -11.17 -66.50
N ALA A 655 33.79 -11.85 -66.68
CA ALA A 655 32.62 -11.27 -67.34
C ALA A 655 32.05 -10.10 -66.53
N CYS A 656 32.02 -10.20 -65.19
CA CYS A 656 31.57 -9.11 -64.32
C CYS A 656 32.52 -7.91 -64.35
N VAL A 657 33.84 -8.10 -64.36
CA VAL A 657 34.82 -7.00 -64.38
C VAL A 657 34.83 -6.26 -65.72
N VAL A 658 34.70 -6.96 -66.86
CA VAL A 658 34.59 -6.30 -68.17
C VAL A 658 33.26 -5.54 -68.30
N SER A 659 32.16 -6.12 -67.79
CA SER A 659 30.86 -5.44 -67.75
C SER A 659 30.89 -4.22 -66.81
N LEU A 660 31.56 -4.33 -65.65
CA LEU A 660 31.73 -3.25 -64.71
C LEU A 660 32.66 -2.15 -65.26
N ALA A 661 33.69 -2.50 -66.03
CA ALA A 661 34.59 -1.53 -66.67
C ALA A 661 33.88 -0.73 -67.78
N VAL A 662 33.03 -1.38 -68.58
CA VAL A 662 32.20 -0.70 -69.59
C VAL A 662 31.12 0.18 -68.93
N VAL A 663 30.53 -0.29 -67.82
CA VAL A 663 29.58 0.51 -67.03
C VAL A 663 30.27 1.66 -66.31
N ILE A 664 31.48 1.50 -65.79
CA ILE A 664 32.28 2.55 -65.14
C ILE A 664 32.75 3.57 -66.19
N PHE A 665 33.16 3.14 -67.38
CA PHE A 665 33.52 4.06 -68.46
C PHE A 665 32.29 4.83 -68.99
N GLY A 666 31.14 4.16 -69.11
CA GLY A 666 29.86 4.79 -69.41
C GLY A 666 29.39 5.74 -68.30
N TYR A 667 29.60 5.38 -67.04
CA TYR A 667 29.26 6.16 -65.85
C TYR A 667 30.18 7.38 -65.68
N LEU A 668 31.47 7.28 -66.02
CA LEU A 668 32.41 8.40 -66.03
C LEU A 668 32.13 9.39 -67.17
N LEU A 669 31.62 8.92 -68.32
CA LEU A 669 31.11 9.77 -69.39
C LEU A 669 29.72 10.37 -69.08
N TRP A 670 28.91 9.70 -68.25
CA TRP A 670 27.60 10.19 -67.77
C TRP A 670 27.73 11.22 -66.63
N ILE A 671 28.71 11.06 -65.72
CA ILE A 671 29.03 12.01 -64.63
C ILE A 671 29.55 13.35 -65.16
N ARG A 672 30.17 13.39 -66.35
CA ARG A 672 30.57 14.66 -66.97
C ARG A 672 29.40 15.43 -67.62
N LYS A 673 28.19 14.85 -67.69
CA LYS A 673 27.06 15.49 -68.39
C LYS A 673 25.75 15.61 -67.60
N HIS A 674 25.62 15.06 -66.39
CA HIS A 674 24.41 15.28 -65.59
C HIS A 674 24.68 15.65 -64.13
N ASN A 675 24.76 16.96 -63.92
CA ASN A 675 24.31 17.60 -62.69
C ASN A 675 22.86 17.21 -62.37
N SER A 676 22.60 17.13 -61.06
CA SER A 676 21.30 17.15 -60.37
C SER A 676 20.39 15.93 -60.52
N LYS A 677 20.23 15.14 -59.43
CA LYS A 677 18.99 15.05 -58.62
C LYS A 677 19.06 13.95 -57.55
N SER A 678 18.44 14.25 -56.41
CA SER A 678 18.32 13.48 -55.17
C SER A 678 17.20 12.41 -55.21
N ILE A 679 17.26 11.43 -54.30
CA ILE A 679 16.16 10.50 -53.99
C ILE A 679 15.67 10.73 -52.55
N SER A 680 14.35 10.70 -52.40
CA SER A 680 13.51 11.47 -51.47
C SER A 680 13.02 10.71 -50.23
N LEU A 681 12.90 11.44 -49.11
CA LEU A 681 12.05 11.10 -47.95
C LEU A 681 10.54 11.14 -48.30
N PRO A 682 9.67 10.51 -47.49
CA PRO A 682 8.23 10.74 -47.56
C PRO A 682 7.92 12.22 -47.31
N SER A 683 7.05 12.82 -48.13
CA SER A 683 6.80 14.26 -48.14
C SER A 683 6.26 14.79 -46.81
N PHE A 684 7.05 15.64 -46.15
CA PHE A 684 6.51 16.66 -45.24
C PHE A 684 5.67 17.64 -46.06
N SER A 685 4.51 18.01 -45.55
CA SER A 685 3.63 19.02 -46.18
C SER A 685 4.41 20.28 -46.54
N THR A 686 4.06 20.87 -47.68
CA THR A 686 4.72 21.93 -48.47
C THR A 686 4.90 23.31 -47.80
N LYS A 687 5.19 23.42 -46.50
CA LYS A 687 5.22 24.73 -45.79
C LYS A 687 6.43 25.04 -44.90
N LEU A 688 7.43 24.15 -44.71
CA LEU A 688 8.59 24.44 -43.86
C LEU A 688 9.89 24.64 -44.69
N PRO A 689 10.74 25.65 -44.39
CA PRO A 689 12.02 25.87 -45.07
C PRO A 689 12.97 24.67 -44.92
N LYS A 690 13.73 24.30 -45.96
CA LYS A 690 14.73 23.21 -45.87
C LYS A 690 16.09 23.76 -45.48
N VAL A 691 16.68 23.24 -44.40
CA VAL A 691 18.03 23.63 -43.92
C VAL A 691 19.03 22.48 -44.08
N SER A 692 20.28 22.80 -44.44
CA SER A 692 21.37 21.82 -44.57
C SER A 692 22.31 21.83 -43.34
N PHE A 693 23.15 20.79 -43.21
CA PHE A 693 24.22 20.76 -42.19
C PHE A 693 25.11 22.00 -42.24
N ASN A 694 25.47 22.48 -43.44
CA ASN A 694 26.33 23.66 -43.60
C ASN A 694 25.64 24.95 -43.13
N ASP A 695 24.33 25.06 -43.32
CA ASP A 695 23.57 26.23 -42.85
C ASP A 695 23.51 26.25 -41.33
N LEU A 696 23.26 25.11 -40.69
CA LEU A 696 23.25 24.99 -39.23
C LEU A 696 24.64 25.17 -38.61
N THR A 697 25.68 24.65 -39.27
CA THR A 697 27.07 24.84 -38.84
C THR A 697 27.45 26.32 -38.89
N ARG A 698 27.04 27.06 -39.94
CA ARG A 698 27.32 28.49 -40.04
C ARG A 698 26.49 29.30 -39.04
N ALA A 699 25.21 28.96 -38.87
CA ALA A 699 24.29 29.62 -37.93
C ALA A 699 24.74 29.52 -36.48
N THR A 700 25.45 28.45 -36.11
CA THR A 700 25.92 28.16 -34.75
C THR A 700 27.42 28.39 -34.55
N ALA A 701 28.10 29.01 -35.53
CA ALA A 701 29.56 29.18 -35.54
C ALA A 701 30.32 27.87 -35.25
N GLY A 702 29.96 26.79 -35.95
CA GLY A 702 30.59 25.48 -35.85
C GLY A 702 30.10 24.64 -34.67
N PHE A 703 28.87 24.84 -34.19
CA PHE A 703 28.36 24.24 -32.95
C PHE A 703 29.27 24.55 -31.75
N SER A 704 29.78 25.78 -31.69
CA SER A 704 30.74 26.20 -30.68
C SER A 704 30.11 26.34 -29.29
N THR A 705 30.92 26.15 -28.26
CA THR A 705 30.50 26.20 -26.86
C THR A 705 29.78 27.50 -26.45
N PRO A 706 30.17 28.71 -26.93
CA PRO A 706 29.46 29.95 -26.59
C PRO A 706 27.99 29.98 -27.02
N ASN A 707 27.63 29.19 -28.04
CA ASN A 707 26.27 29.08 -28.52
C ASN A 707 25.49 27.92 -27.87
N LEU A 708 26.10 27.13 -26.98
CA LEU A 708 25.43 26.00 -26.32
C LEU A 708 24.50 26.49 -25.20
N ILE A 709 23.20 26.34 -25.38
CA ILE A 709 22.17 26.81 -24.42
C ILE A 709 21.55 25.68 -23.59
N GLY A 710 21.74 24.43 -23.98
CA GLY A 710 21.28 23.26 -23.22
C GLY A 710 21.93 21.95 -23.65
N ARG A 711 22.09 20.99 -22.73
CA ARG A 711 22.63 19.66 -23.02
C ARG A 711 21.82 18.59 -22.30
N GLY A 712 21.30 17.63 -23.06
CA GLY A 712 20.54 16.48 -22.56
C GLY A 712 21.25 15.16 -22.83
N ARG A 713 20.58 14.05 -22.47
CA ARG A 713 21.12 12.69 -22.64
C ARG A 713 21.36 12.30 -24.10
N TYR A 714 20.48 12.71 -25.01
CA TYR A 714 20.51 12.30 -26.43
C TYR A 714 20.88 13.44 -27.40
N SER A 715 20.96 14.68 -26.92
CA SER A 715 21.12 15.86 -27.78
C SER A 715 21.73 17.06 -27.06
N SER A 716 22.26 18.00 -27.84
CA SER A 716 22.73 19.32 -27.41
C SER A 716 21.93 20.40 -28.15
N VAL A 717 21.59 21.50 -27.48
CA VAL A 717 20.81 22.62 -28.05
C VAL A 717 21.70 23.85 -28.16
N TYR A 718 21.78 24.41 -29.37
CA TYR A 718 22.59 25.59 -29.68
C TYR A 718 21.70 26.76 -30.10
N GLN A 719 22.00 27.96 -29.64
CA GLN A 719 21.47 29.20 -30.20
C GLN A 719 22.15 29.48 -31.54
N GLY A 720 21.40 29.93 -32.54
CA GLY A 720 21.96 30.31 -33.83
C GLY A 720 21.10 31.33 -34.57
N LYS A 721 21.66 31.93 -35.62
CA LYS A 721 20.95 32.84 -36.53
C LYS A 721 20.94 32.26 -37.94
N LEU A 722 19.75 31.98 -38.47
CA LEU A 722 19.59 31.53 -39.86
C LEU A 722 19.68 32.73 -40.81
N LEU A 723 20.43 32.56 -41.90
CA LEU A 723 20.79 33.64 -42.84
C LEU A 723 19.61 34.20 -43.64
N GLU A 724 18.60 33.38 -43.92
CA GLU A 724 17.47 33.78 -44.78
C GLU A 724 16.47 34.70 -44.07
N ASP A 725 16.32 34.58 -42.73
CA ASP A 725 15.28 35.29 -41.97
C ASP A 725 15.80 36.17 -40.82
N GLN A 726 17.11 36.15 -40.51
CA GLN A 726 17.73 36.80 -39.33
C GLN A 726 17.14 36.43 -37.95
N ASN A 727 16.19 35.50 -37.89
CA ASN A 727 15.58 35.06 -36.64
C ASN A 727 16.55 34.24 -35.78
N GLU A 728 16.55 34.50 -34.48
CA GLU A 728 17.25 33.67 -33.50
C GLU A 728 16.48 32.36 -33.29
N VAL A 729 17.21 31.26 -33.38
CA VAL A 729 16.64 29.90 -33.33
C VAL A 729 17.38 29.03 -32.32
N ALA A 730 16.67 28.03 -31.80
CA ALA A 730 17.26 26.97 -30.99
C ALA A 730 17.42 25.70 -31.84
N ILE A 731 18.67 25.25 -32.02
CA ILE A 731 19.05 24.13 -32.88
C ILE A 731 19.43 22.94 -32.00
N LYS A 732 18.55 21.95 -31.91
CA LYS A 732 18.74 20.69 -31.16
C LYS A 732 19.43 19.66 -32.04
N VAL A 733 20.69 19.38 -31.76
CA VAL A 733 21.54 18.40 -32.49
C VAL A 733 21.58 17.09 -31.73
N PHE A 734 21.26 15.98 -32.39
CA PHE A 734 21.20 14.64 -31.77
C PHE A 734 22.55 13.94 -31.83
N ASN A 735 23.00 13.37 -30.71
CA ASN A 735 24.21 12.56 -30.67
C ASN A 735 23.87 11.11 -31.05
N LEU A 736 24.04 10.77 -32.33
CA LEU A 736 23.67 9.46 -32.88
C LEU A 736 24.57 8.30 -32.43
N GLU A 737 25.71 8.57 -31.78
CA GLU A 737 26.54 7.54 -31.14
C GLU A 737 25.85 6.95 -29.89
N ILE A 738 24.90 7.68 -29.29
CA ILE A 738 24.16 7.24 -28.12
C ILE A 738 22.98 6.37 -28.54
N ARG A 739 22.98 5.10 -28.08
CA ARG A 739 21.90 4.13 -28.36
C ARG A 739 20.54 4.71 -27.91
N GLY A 740 19.64 4.88 -28.87
CA GLY A 740 18.30 5.44 -28.65
C GLY A 740 18.11 6.89 -29.15
N ALA A 741 19.18 7.64 -29.44
CA ALA A 741 19.08 9.01 -29.95
C ALA A 741 18.32 9.09 -31.29
N HIS A 742 18.51 8.11 -32.18
CA HIS A 742 17.73 8.02 -33.42
C HIS A 742 16.22 7.83 -33.15
N LYS A 743 15.85 7.03 -32.13
CA LYS A 743 14.44 6.82 -31.76
C LYS A 743 13.83 8.09 -31.16
N SER A 744 14.60 8.80 -30.32
CA SER A 744 14.22 10.08 -29.74
C SER A 744 13.96 11.15 -30.81
N PHE A 745 14.83 11.26 -31.82
CA PHE A 745 14.61 12.12 -32.99
C PHE A 745 13.31 11.79 -33.74
N ILE A 746 13.06 10.50 -34.02
CA ILE A 746 11.85 10.07 -34.73
C ILE A 746 10.58 10.31 -33.89
N ALA A 747 10.62 10.07 -32.58
CA ALA A 747 9.50 10.33 -31.68
C ALA A 747 9.12 11.81 -31.67
N GLU A 748 10.12 12.69 -31.54
CA GLU A 748 9.92 14.15 -31.53
C GLU A 748 9.44 14.67 -32.90
N CYS A 749 9.97 14.14 -34.00
CA CYS A 749 9.46 14.43 -35.35
C CYS A 749 7.99 14.00 -35.51
N ASN A 750 7.63 12.81 -35.03
CA ASN A 750 6.27 12.30 -35.14
C ASN A 750 5.29 13.09 -34.27
N ALA A 751 5.70 13.46 -33.05
CA ALA A 751 4.90 14.29 -32.16
C ALA A 751 4.62 15.67 -32.76
N LEU A 752 5.66 16.34 -33.25
CA LEU A 752 5.55 17.71 -33.72
C LEU A 752 5.00 17.84 -35.15
N ARG A 753 4.81 16.72 -35.88
CA ARG A 753 4.34 16.74 -37.27
C ARG A 753 2.96 17.38 -37.44
N ASN A 754 2.08 17.23 -36.44
CA ASN A 754 0.65 17.61 -36.53
C ASN A 754 0.14 18.44 -35.34
N VAL A 755 1.03 18.87 -34.44
CA VAL A 755 0.68 19.57 -33.20
C VAL A 755 0.88 21.08 -33.42
N ARG A 756 -0.17 21.88 -33.21
CA ARG A 756 -0.10 23.35 -33.31
C ARG A 756 -0.94 23.98 -32.21
N HIS A 757 -0.26 24.51 -31.20
CA HIS A 757 -0.89 25.16 -30.06
C HIS A 757 -0.02 26.33 -29.59
N ARG A 758 -0.65 27.39 -29.08
CA ARG A 758 0.05 28.61 -28.64
C ARG A 758 1.03 28.35 -27.48
N ASN A 759 0.75 27.38 -26.62
CA ASN A 759 1.59 27.02 -25.46
C ASN A 759 2.52 25.82 -25.72
N LEU A 760 2.86 25.51 -26.97
CA LEU A 760 3.82 24.47 -27.35
C LEU A 760 4.95 25.09 -28.15
N VAL A 761 6.20 24.65 -27.91
CA VAL A 761 7.38 25.23 -28.57
C VAL A 761 7.29 24.98 -30.09
N PRO A 762 7.24 26.04 -30.93
CA PRO A 762 7.10 25.88 -32.36
C PRO A 762 8.34 25.25 -33.01
N ILE A 763 8.12 24.22 -33.83
CA ILE A 763 9.15 23.67 -34.70
C ILE A 763 9.19 24.44 -36.03
N LEU A 764 10.35 24.96 -36.39
CA LEU A 764 10.57 25.72 -37.62
C LEU A 764 10.97 24.81 -38.78
N THR A 765 11.86 23.84 -38.54
CA THR A 765 12.31 22.87 -39.55
C THR A 765 13.10 21.71 -38.92
N ALA A 766 13.45 20.72 -39.73
CA ALA A 766 14.27 19.57 -39.36
C ALA A 766 15.38 19.34 -40.39
N CYS A 767 16.56 18.92 -39.93
CA CYS A 767 17.68 18.52 -40.75
C CYS A 767 17.95 17.02 -40.54
N SER A 768 17.93 16.25 -41.62
CA SER A 768 18.45 14.89 -41.68
C SER A 768 19.36 14.82 -42.88
N SER A 769 20.67 14.96 -42.65
CA SER A 769 21.69 15.01 -43.71
C SER A 769 22.96 14.27 -43.26
N ILE A 770 24.08 14.51 -43.95
CA ILE A 770 25.40 13.97 -43.59
C ILE A 770 26.31 15.12 -43.16
N ASP A 771 27.14 14.88 -42.15
CA ASP A 771 28.13 15.86 -41.69
C ASP A 771 29.33 15.97 -42.66
N SER A 772 30.27 16.88 -42.37
CA SER A 772 31.48 17.08 -43.17
C SER A 772 32.45 15.89 -43.19
N LYS A 773 32.22 14.87 -42.34
CA LYS A 773 33.01 13.62 -42.25
C LYS A 773 32.29 12.42 -42.89
N GLY A 774 31.07 12.61 -43.40
CA GLY A 774 30.27 11.55 -44.03
C GLY A 774 29.43 10.72 -43.05
N ASN A 775 29.29 11.13 -41.79
CA ASN A 775 28.41 10.46 -40.83
C ASN A 775 26.98 11.01 -40.91
N ASP A 776 26.00 10.19 -40.49
CA ASP A 776 24.62 10.64 -40.34
C ASP A 776 24.53 11.81 -39.35
N PHE A 777 23.79 12.85 -39.75
CA PHE A 777 23.54 14.05 -38.95
C PHE A 777 22.05 14.34 -38.85
N LYS A 778 21.56 14.54 -37.62
CA LYS A 778 20.16 14.82 -37.34
C LYS A 778 20.00 15.99 -36.37
N ALA A 779 19.17 16.96 -36.74
CA ALA A 779 18.87 18.12 -35.92
C ALA A 779 17.41 18.59 -36.11
N LEU A 780 16.86 19.24 -35.08
CA LEU A 780 15.58 19.94 -35.11
C LEU A 780 15.80 21.42 -34.80
N VAL A 781 15.10 22.30 -35.50
CA VAL A 781 15.20 23.75 -35.34
C VAL A 781 13.88 24.28 -34.80
N TYR A 782 13.95 24.94 -33.65
CA TYR A 782 12.84 25.54 -32.93
C TYR A 782 12.96 27.06 -32.93
N GLU A 783 11.84 27.72 -32.69
CA GLU A 783 11.84 29.12 -32.28
C GLU A 783 12.55 29.26 -30.93
N LEU A 784 13.42 30.26 -30.79
CA LEU A 784 14.14 30.50 -29.55
C LEU A 784 13.19 31.13 -28.51
N MET A 785 13.18 30.58 -27.30
CA MET A 785 12.46 31.13 -26.17
C MET A 785 13.43 32.00 -25.33
N PRO A 786 13.37 33.34 -25.44
CA PRO A 786 14.44 34.23 -24.98
C PRO A 786 14.59 34.29 -23.46
N ARG A 787 13.53 33.98 -22.69
CA ARG A 787 13.59 33.94 -21.22
C ARG A 787 14.06 32.59 -20.67
N GLY A 788 14.37 31.63 -21.53
CA GLY A 788 14.93 30.33 -21.15
C GLY A 788 13.92 29.41 -20.47
N ASP A 789 14.43 28.45 -19.69
CA ASP A 789 13.64 27.43 -19.02
C ASP A 789 13.16 27.84 -17.63
N LEU A 790 11.96 27.38 -17.26
CA LEU A 790 11.30 27.69 -15.99
C LEU A 790 12.09 27.17 -14.78
N HIS A 791 12.89 26.10 -14.94
CA HIS A 791 13.73 25.59 -13.86
C HIS A 791 14.75 26.64 -13.40
N LYS A 792 15.46 27.29 -14.32
CA LYS A 792 16.38 28.38 -13.97
C LYS A 792 15.67 29.54 -13.28
N LEU A 793 14.45 29.88 -13.71
CA LEU A 793 13.69 30.99 -13.11
C LEU A 793 13.16 30.67 -11.70
N LEU A 794 12.86 29.40 -11.41
CA LEU A 794 12.37 28.96 -10.09
C LEU A 794 13.51 28.68 -9.09
N TYR A 795 14.69 28.25 -9.57
CA TYR A 795 15.75 27.68 -8.73
C TYR A 795 17.11 28.37 -8.87
N SER A 796 17.19 29.57 -9.47
CA SER A 796 18.42 30.38 -9.48
C SER A 796 18.77 30.88 -8.07
N THR A 797 19.56 30.11 -7.33
CA THR A 797 20.22 30.55 -6.10
C THR A 797 21.61 31.12 -6.40
N GLN A 798 21.85 32.34 -5.90
CA GLN A 798 23.13 32.97 -5.53
C GLN A 798 24.39 32.18 -5.89
N ASP A 799 25.01 32.53 -7.01
CA ASP A 799 26.46 32.47 -7.18
C ASP A 799 26.85 33.54 -8.20
N TYR A 800 27.79 34.40 -7.79
CA TYR A 800 28.37 35.58 -8.48
C TYR A 800 27.73 36.96 -8.24
N GLU A 801 28.62 37.86 -7.83
CA GLU A 801 28.45 39.25 -7.48
C GLU A 801 27.85 40.10 -8.61
N CYS A 802 27.01 41.07 -8.19
CA CYS A 802 26.63 42.26 -8.95
C CYS A 802 25.71 42.06 -10.18
N SER A 803 24.42 41.82 -9.94
CA SER A 803 23.36 42.43 -10.76
C SER A 803 22.10 42.64 -9.93
N SER A 804 21.58 43.86 -9.98
CA SER A 804 20.41 44.35 -9.26
C SER A 804 19.12 44.01 -10.02
N ASP A 805 18.77 42.73 -10.15
CA ASP A 805 17.46 42.28 -10.65
C ASP A 805 17.09 40.92 -10.04
N LEU A 806 16.55 40.95 -8.80
CA LEU A 806 15.86 39.80 -8.22
C LEU A 806 14.56 39.56 -9.02
N ASN A 807 14.58 38.68 -10.01
CA ASN A 807 13.39 38.20 -10.72
C ASN A 807 12.55 37.29 -9.81
N LEU A 808 11.91 37.87 -8.79
CA LEU A 808 10.89 37.18 -8.00
C LEU A 808 9.63 37.07 -8.86
N ILE A 809 9.32 35.87 -9.36
CA ILE A 809 8.05 35.62 -10.05
C ILE A 809 6.91 35.70 -9.01
N MET A 810 6.03 36.69 -9.14
CA MET A 810 4.85 36.82 -8.28
C MET A 810 3.91 35.62 -8.44
N MET A 811 3.12 35.33 -7.39
CA MET A 811 2.14 34.23 -7.41
C MET A 811 1.18 34.30 -8.61
N ALA A 812 0.74 35.51 -9.00
CA ALA A 812 -0.11 35.70 -10.18
C ALA A 812 0.56 35.20 -11.47
N GLN A 813 1.86 35.42 -11.61
CA GLN A 813 2.64 35.00 -12.77
C GLN A 813 2.89 33.48 -12.76
N ARG A 814 3.09 32.88 -11.58
CA ARG A 814 3.15 31.42 -11.41
C ARG A 814 1.82 30.76 -11.83
N ILE A 815 0.69 31.34 -11.41
CA ILE A 815 -0.64 30.88 -11.82
C ILE A 815 -0.81 30.99 -13.35
N SER A 816 -0.36 32.08 -13.96
CA SER A 816 -0.42 32.23 -15.43
C SER A 816 0.36 31.14 -16.17
N ILE A 817 1.61 30.88 -15.76
CA ILE A 817 2.47 29.82 -16.33
C ILE A 817 1.81 28.45 -16.19
N VAL A 818 1.18 28.22 -15.05
CA VAL A 818 0.49 26.98 -14.73
C VAL A 818 -0.74 26.78 -15.62
N VAL A 819 -1.52 27.85 -15.88
CA VAL A 819 -2.65 27.82 -16.82
C VAL A 819 -2.17 27.52 -18.24
N ASP A 820 -1.10 28.17 -18.69
CA ASP A 820 -0.50 27.94 -20.01
C ASP A 820 -0.07 26.47 -20.22
N VAL A 821 0.53 25.84 -19.20
CA VAL A 821 0.92 24.42 -19.23
C VAL A 821 -0.30 23.51 -19.24
N ALA A 822 -1.35 23.84 -18.49
CA ALA A 822 -2.60 23.08 -18.46
C ALA A 822 -3.30 23.10 -19.83
N ASP A 823 -3.40 24.28 -20.47
CA ASP A 823 -3.93 24.46 -21.82
C ASP A 823 -3.17 23.59 -22.84
N ALA A 824 -1.84 23.57 -22.77
CA ALA A 824 -1.00 22.72 -23.62
C ALA A 824 -1.29 21.22 -23.44
N LEU A 825 -1.41 20.75 -22.20
CA LEU A 825 -1.68 19.35 -21.90
C LEU A 825 -3.10 18.92 -22.29
N GLU A 826 -4.09 19.79 -22.08
CA GLU A 826 -5.46 19.54 -22.54
C GLU A 826 -5.49 19.32 -24.05
N TYR A 827 -4.81 20.20 -24.81
CA TYR A 827 -4.68 20.08 -26.25
C TYR A 827 -4.05 18.76 -26.69
N LEU A 828 -2.96 18.34 -26.05
CA LEU A 828 -2.26 17.07 -26.37
C LEU A 828 -3.10 15.83 -26.05
N HIS A 829 -3.86 15.85 -24.96
CA HIS A 829 -4.63 14.71 -24.49
C HIS A 829 -5.98 14.55 -25.22
N HIS A 830 -6.65 15.64 -25.58
CA HIS A 830 -8.06 15.61 -26.01
C HIS A 830 -8.34 16.15 -27.42
N ASN A 831 -7.51 17.05 -27.97
CA ASN A 831 -7.86 17.79 -29.20
C ASN A 831 -7.14 17.31 -30.47
N ASN A 832 -6.30 16.26 -30.39
CA ASN A 832 -5.67 15.63 -31.55
C ASN A 832 -6.34 14.30 -31.92
N GLN A 833 -6.28 13.92 -33.20
CA GLN A 833 -6.87 12.68 -33.74
C GLN A 833 -6.39 11.39 -33.04
N GLU A 834 -5.29 11.46 -32.29
CA GLU A 834 -4.75 10.42 -31.42
C GLU A 834 -4.29 11.08 -30.10
N THR A 835 -4.67 10.52 -28.94
CA THR A 835 -4.23 11.02 -27.62
C THR A 835 -2.70 10.93 -27.52
N MET A 836 -2.02 12.07 -27.38
CA MET A 836 -0.58 12.16 -27.23
C MET A 836 -0.21 12.38 -25.77
N ILE A 837 0.69 11.55 -25.25
CA ILE A 837 1.21 11.67 -23.88
C ILE A 837 2.66 12.15 -23.95
N HIS A 838 2.99 13.24 -23.25
CA HIS A 838 4.32 13.86 -23.30
C HIS A 838 5.43 13.02 -22.63
N CYS A 839 5.10 12.33 -21.53
CA CYS A 839 5.99 11.44 -20.76
C CYS A 839 7.24 12.05 -20.10
N ASP A 840 7.52 13.35 -20.26
CA ASP A 840 8.70 14.02 -19.68
C ASP A 840 8.43 15.49 -19.31
N LEU A 841 7.32 15.73 -18.61
CA LEU A 841 6.95 17.07 -18.17
C LEU A 841 7.71 17.44 -16.89
N LYS A 842 8.57 18.46 -16.96
CA LYS A 842 9.38 18.99 -15.85
C LYS A 842 9.69 20.47 -16.07
N PRO A 843 10.06 21.26 -15.03
CA PRO A 843 10.33 22.69 -15.19
C PRO A 843 11.40 23.04 -16.24
N SER A 844 12.39 22.18 -16.49
CA SER A 844 13.42 22.44 -17.51
C SER A 844 12.93 22.24 -18.95
N ASN A 845 11.75 21.64 -19.14
CA ASN A 845 11.09 21.45 -20.43
C ASN A 845 9.94 22.45 -20.66
N ILE A 846 9.73 23.40 -19.73
CA ILE A 846 8.80 24.52 -19.89
C ILE A 846 9.63 25.77 -20.17
N LEU A 847 9.47 26.32 -21.37
CA LEU A 847 10.21 27.48 -21.84
C LEU A 847 9.34 28.74 -21.82
N LEU A 848 9.96 29.90 -21.62
CA LEU A 848 9.25 31.17 -21.48
C LEU A 848 9.59 32.12 -22.63
N ASP A 849 8.56 32.70 -23.25
CA ASP A 849 8.71 33.73 -24.29
C ASP A 849 8.95 35.12 -23.69
N ASP A 850 9.06 36.16 -24.54
CA ASP A 850 9.25 37.54 -24.11
C ASP A 850 8.15 38.07 -23.18
N ASN A 851 6.93 37.54 -23.32
CA ASN A 851 5.73 37.91 -22.57
C ASN A 851 5.53 37.07 -21.29
N MET A 852 6.48 36.19 -20.93
CA MET A 852 6.38 35.23 -19.83
C MET A 852 5.25 34.19 -20.00
N THR A 853 4.85 33.93 -21.24
CA THR A 853 3.93 32.85 -21.62
C THR A 853 4.69 31.53 -21.61
N ALA A 854 4.10 30.49 -21.00
CA ALA A 854 4.73 29.19 -20.93
C ALA A 854 4.51 28.33 -22.18
N HIS A 855 5.58 27.71 -22.66
CA HIS A 855 5.61 26.82 -23.81
C HIS A 855 6.20 25.46 -23.44
N VAL A 856 5.45 24.39 -23.63
CA VAL A 856 5.93 23.02 -23.35
C VAL A 856 6.76 22.49 -24.53
N GLY A 857 7.95 21.97 -24.25
CA GLY A 857 8.90 21.44 -25.24
C GLY A 857 9.52 20.10 -24.85
N ASP A 858 10.40 19.58 -25.72
CA ASP A 858 11.10 18.28 -25.61
C ASP A 858 10.19 17.03 -25.67
N PHE A 859 9.76 16.68 -26.88
CA PHE A 859 8.87 15.54 -27.13
C PHE A 859 9.61 14.23 -27.40
N GLY A 860 10.91 14.15 -27.08
CA GLY A 860 11.76 12.99 -27.39
C GLY A 860 11.35 11.67 -26.74
N LEU A 861 10.45 11.70 -25.74
CA LEU A 861 9.89 10.54 -25.04
C LEU A 861 8.36 10.39 -25.21
N SER A 862 7.75 11.24 -26.03
CA SER A 862 6.29 11.26 -26.24
C SER A 862 5.78 9.99 -26.92
N ARG A 863 4.50 9.65 -26.66
CA ARG A 863 3.84 8.46 -27.19
C ARG A 863 2.40 8.75 -27.62
N PHE A 864 1.94 8.06 -28.65
CA PHE A 864 0.55 8.08 -29.11
C PHE A 864 -0.22 6.87 -28.59
N LYS A 865 -1.47 7.07 -28.19
CA LYS A 865 -2.39 6.01 -27.78
C LYS A 865 -3.10 5.45 -29.01
N VAL A 866 -2.81 4.20 -29.37
CA VAL A 866 -3.44 3.53 -30.52
C VAL A 866 -4.88 3.15 -30.17
N GLY A 867 -5.86 3.76 -30.85
CA GLY A 867 -7.27 3.41 -30.72
C GLY A 867 -7.60 2.10 -31.43
N SER A 868 -8.24 1.16 -30.75
CA SER A 868 -8.85 -0.02 -31.37
C SER A 868 -10.36 0.12 -31.39
N THR A 869 -10.87 0.56 -32.54
CA THR A 869 -12.24 0.29 -33.01
C THR A 869 -12.28 -1.11 -33.60
N MET A 870 -12.75 -2.14 -32.86
CA MET A 870 -13.49 -3.32 -33.34
C MET A 870 -13.90 -4.26 -32.18
N SER A 871 -15.21 -4.23 -31.87
CA SER A 871 -16.13 -5.26 -31.34
C SER A 871 -15.72 -6.33 -30.29
N SER A 872 -16.31 -6.19 -29.10
CA SER A 872 -16.82 -7.19 -28.12
C SER A 872 -16.34 -8.65 -28.13
N LEU A 873 -15.66 -9.06 -27.05
CA LEU A 873 -16.10 -10.06 -26.04
C LEU A 873 -15.03 -10.09 -24.91
N GLY A 874 -15.45 -10.23 -23.65
CA GLY A 874 -14.70 -9.75 -22.48
C GLY A 874 -13.44 -10.50 -22.06
N ASN A 875 -12.52 -9.75 -21.42
CA ASN A 875 -11.76 -10.16 -20.23
C ASN A 875 -11.15 -8.92 -19.52
N PRO A 876 -11.14 -8.80 -18.17
CA PRO A 876 -10.79 -7.57 -17.44
C PRO A 876 -9.31 -7.43 -17.03
N ASN A 877 -8.40 -8.28 -17.50
CA ASN A 877 -7.03 -8.37 -16.94
C ASN A 877 -5.93 -7.85 -17.90
N SER A 878 -6.02 -6.61 -18.34
CA SER A 878 -4.89 -5.88 -18.92
C SER A 878 -4.54 -4.64 -18.08
N SER A 879 -4.14 -4.87 -16.83
CA SER A 879 -3.60 -3.83 -15.95
C SER A 879 -2.07 -3.80 -16.06
N SER A 880 -1.53 -3.29 -17.16
CA SER A 880 -0.14 -2.79 -17.14
C SER A 880 -0.12 -1.48 -16.35
N VAL A 881 -0.12 -1.57 -15.01
CA VAL A 881 0.07 -0.42 -14.12
C VAL A 881 1.57 -0.14 -14.04
N ALA A 882 2.12 0.41 -15.11
CA ALA A 882 3.34 1.20 -15.01
C ALA A 882 2.89 2.65 -14.79
N VAL A 883 3.20 3.22 -13.62
CA VAL A 883 3.09 4.67 -13.41
C VAL A 883 4.11 5.31 -14.34
N MET A 884 3.63 5.90 -15.44
CA MET A 884 4.49 6.52 -16.45
C MET A 884 4.47 8.03 -16.27
N GLY A 885 5.65 8.64 -16.21
CA GLY A 885 5.84 10.09 -16.10
C GLY A 885 7.05 10.48 -15.26
N THR A 886 7.36 11.78 -15.22
CA THR A 886 8.46 12.34 -14.42
C THR A 886 7.95 12.66 -13.01
N ILE A 887 8.81 12.72 -12.00
CA ILE A 887 8.42 13.08 -10.62
C ILE A 887 7.61 14.39 -10.65
N GLY A 888 6.33 14.35 -10.23
CA GLY A 888 5.39 15.48 -10.29
C GLY A 888 4.36 15.43 -11.44
N TYR A 889 4.53 14.56 -12.45
CA TYR A 889 3.59 14.34 -13.55
C TYR A 889 3.34 12.84 -13.76
N ALA A 890 2.11 12.36 -13.54
CA ALA A 890 1.70 11.00 -13.86
C ALA A 890 0.77 11.03 -15.08
N ALA A 891 1.13 10.31 -16.14
CA ALA A 891 0.34 10.25 -17.37
C ALA A 891 -0.96 9.45 -17.17
N PRO A 892 -2.07 9.80 -17.86
CA PRO A 892 -3.34 9.08 -17.75
C PRO A 892 -3.24 7.63 -18.28
N GLY A 893 -3.40 6.66 -17.38
CA GLY A 893 -3.52 5.22 -17.69
C GLY A 893 -4.95 4.80 -18.00
N ASN A 894 -5.13 3.73 -18.79
CA ASN A 894 -6.45 3.14 -19.06
C ASN A 894 -6.99 2.43 -17.79
N GLY A 895 -7.81 3.14 -17.01
CA GLY A 895 -8.57 2.59 -15.89
C GLY A 895 -8.70 3.59 -14.75
N LEU A 896 -9.92 4.13 -14.56
CA LEU A 896 -10.41 4.98 -13.47
C LEU A 896 -9.36 5.86 -12.75
N PHE A 897 -9.16 7.09 -13.22
CA PHE A 897 -8.91 8.30 -12.40
C PHE A 897 -9.02 9.50 -13.34
N LEU A 898 -10.24 10.00 -13.55
CA LEU A 898 -10.51 11.20 -14.37
C LEU A 898 -10.85 12.43 -13.51
N ALA A 899 -10.25 12.55 -12.32
CA ALA A 899 -10.49 13.71 -11.45
C ALA A 899 -9.25 14.32 -10.75
N GLU A 900 -8.03 13.77 -10.87
CA GLU A 900 -6.87 14.28 -10.09
C GLU A 900 -5.53 14.32 -10.85
N VAL A 901 -5.53 14.56 -12.17
CA VAL A 901 -4.29 14.59 -12.96
C VAL A 901 -3.74 16.03 -13.18
N GLY A 902 -4.17 16.99 -12.36
CA GLY A 902 -3.60 18.35 -12.32
C GLY A 902 -2.80 18.68 -11.06
N THR A 903 -2.91 17.90 -9.98
CA THR A 903 -2.64 18.41 -8.63
C THR A 903 -1.16 18.34 -8.21
N LEU A 904 -0.38 17.37 -8.72
CA LEU A 904 1.00 17.13 -8.26
C LEU A 904 2.08 17.99 -8.93
N PHE A 905 1.86 18.47 -10.17
CA PHE A 905 2.78 19.41 -10.82
C PHE A 905 2.61 20.84 -10.29
N PHE A 906 1.37 21.18 -9.90
CA PHE A 906 0.99 22.51 -9.40
C PHE A 906 1.53 22.78 -7.99
N LEU A 907 1.74 21.75 -7.15
CA LEU A 907 2.31 21.87 -5.80
C LEU A 907 3.78 22.31 -5.75
N HIS A 908 4.52 22.22 -6.87
CA HIS A 908 5.89 22.73 -6.97
C HIS A 908 5.98 24.14 -7.59
N LEU A 909 4.87 24.65 -8.13
CA LEU A 909 4.77 25.98 -8.75
C LEU A 909 4.08 27.02 -7.84
N CYS A 910 3.25 26.59 -6.89
CA CYS A 910 2.72 27.44 -5.82
C CYS A 910 3.81 27.77 -4.79
#